data_AF-A0A9Q1KBY7-F1
#
_entry.id   AF-A0A9Q1KBY7-F1
#
_cell.length_a   1.000
_cell.length_b   1.000
_cell.length_c   1.000
_cell.angle_alpha   90.00
_cell.angle_beta   90.00
_cell.angle_gamma   90.00
#
_symmetry.space_group_name_H-M   'P 1'
#
loop_
_entity.id
_entity.type
_entity.pdbx_description
1 polymer ?
#
loop_
_entity_poly.entity_id
_entity_poly.type
_entity_poly.pdbx_seq_one_letter_code
_entity_poly.pdbx_strand_id
1 'polypeptide(L)'
;MHGRPRNPSKPEDEEASAAKASKLRALQSQFLHNHHSKLYDKGALELSAKLLEINPEFYTAWNYRKLAVEHCLSQPGSDPESILNEELRAVEGALRQNFKSYGAWYHRKWVLSKGHSSVDHEMRLLDKFQKADPRNFHAWNYRRFVAALKNISEEDELKYTTDMIERNFSNYSAWHNRSILLSNLLKRKAEVFPKEKILSEEYELVHQAIFTDPDDQSGWFYHLWLLEQTVTKDAPWLISCWPASGSELIISDSKSASSCTASPLSSYFSDGRVEMPVILYFNQAIKGVNTSTVTVRSVFAESKDLVWRPLSLSNFGSAQAWVAFLKFSEVKIDYSMSYEVEVSLGDSSGIVSLNGCPLTHAFQSKFMVRFQQPDSRNTDGQNIGSISWEDSNFQNYEGGPEQCNIIPPCIQLKMAKDHEPIASKWQVDILMNEIELFRELLSAADCKIGKLTLARLLTALDTLMLYNDTSNSCQMRHTEEILALYTDLMKLDPSHSQYYREEHSLTFLRQVSCSKENLLRYCWLYRNSALSDSRNLVCLRLNNLSLARVGSIENLLWVQMLDLSHNELRSIEGLEAMQLLSCLNLSNNKIKSFTALDPLRHLKSLKVLNISQNEIGKHSVDTTRYLCSSPLSHTEASDWRRSGLCSTDDAQLSKYWEAFLVFRDLTLVQLGITGNKVVNEDFRSFLLKILPTLERLDDTNL
;
A
#
# COMPACT_ATOMS: atom_id res chain seq x y z
N MET A 1 29.84 19.60 0.80
CA MET A 1 28.62 19.74 1.62
C MET A 1 28.66 18.84 2.86
N HIS A 2 29.09 17.59 2.79
CA HIS A 2 29.09 16.68 3.95
C HIS A 2 30.44 16.61 4.66
N GLY A 3 30.42 16.38 5.99
CA GLY A 3 31.60 16.05 6.80
C GLY A 3 32.65 17.16 6.96
N ARG A 4 32.38 18.40 6.55
CA ARG A 4 33.31 19.52 6.77
C ARG A 4 33.12 20.07 8.19
N PRO A 5 34.13 19.98 9.07
CA PRO A 5 34.09 20.65 10.35
C PRO A 5 33.89 22.15 10.15
N ARG A 6 33.00 22.76 10.92
CA ARG A 6 32.84 24.22 10.93
C ARG A 6 33.98 24.82 11.75
N ASN A 7 35.12 25.04 11.10
CA ASN A 7 36.21 25.82 11.67
C ASN A 7 36.07 27.27 11.23
N PRO A 8 36.36 28.26 12.10
CA PRO A 8 36.43 29.66 11.69
C PRO A 8 37.50 29.83 10.60
N SER A 9 37.14 30.46 9.49
CA SER A 9 38.05 30.68 8.36
C SER A 9 39.16 31.64 8.75
N LYS A 10 40.42 31.25 8.52
CA LYS A 10 41.54 32.19 8.58
C LYS A 10 41.63 32.95 7.25
N PRO A 11 42.17 34.18 7.23
CA PRO A 11 42.38 34.94 5.99
C PRO A 11 43.17 34.14 4.92
N GLU A 12 44.16 33.35 5.35
CA GLU A 12 44.94 32.47 4.48
C GLU A 12 44.10 31.36 3.84
N ASP A 13 43.10 30.83 4.55
CA ASP A 13 42.19 29.80 4.03
C ASP A 13 41.25 30.38 2.96
N GLU A 14 40.82 31.62 3.14
CA GLU A 14 39.97 32.35 2.17
C GLU A 14 40.73 32.67 0.90
N GLU A 15 41.98 33.12 1.01
CA GLU A 15 42.86 33.38 -0.13
C GLU A 15 43.17 32.09 -0.92
N ALA A 16 43.48 30.98 -0.22
CA ALA A 16 43.68 29.68 -0.84
C ALA A 16 42.41 29.15 -1.53
N SER A 17 41.23 29.35 -0.91
CA SER A 17 39.94 28.98 -1.50
C SER A 17 39.63 29.82 -2.75
N ALA A 18 39.89 31.12 -2.71
CA ALA A 18 39.70 32.03 -3.85
C ALA A 18 40.63 31.68 -5.01
N ALA A 19 41.91 31.38 -4.73
CA ALA A 19 42.86 30.92 -5.74
C ALA A 19 42.42 29.60 -6.39
N LYS A 20 41.95 28.64 -5.59
CA LYS A 20 41.40 27.36 -6.09
C LYS A 20 40.15 27.58 -6.96
N ALA A 21 39.25 28.47 -6.54
CA ALA A 21 38.06 28.82 -7.31
C ALA A 21 38.42 29.50 -8.64
N SER A 22 39.38 30.41 -8.65
CA SER A 22 39.88 31.06 -9.86
C SER A 22 40.43 30.05 -10.87
N LYS A 23 41.29 29.13 -10.40
CA LYS A 23 41.84 28.05 -11.24
C LYS A 23 40.74 27.15 -11.83
N LEU A 24 39.74 26.80 -11.02
CA LEU A 24 38.60 25.99 -11.49
C LEU A 24 37.77 26.73 -12.54
N ARG A 25 37.50 28.02 -12.35
CA ARG A 25 36.76 28.84 -13.34
C ARG A 25 37.53 28.92 -14.66
N ALA A 26 38.84 29.12 -14.62
CA ALA A 26 39.66 29.15 -15.82
C ALA A 26 39.59 27.81 -16.60
N LEU A 27 39.67 26.68 -15.89
CA LEU A 27 39.49 25.35 -16.49
C LEU A 27 38.09 25.16 -17.08
N GLN A 28 37.04 25.61 -16.38
CA GLN A 28 35.67 25.54 -16.86
C GLN A 28 35.45 26.39 -18.12
N SER A 29 35.99 27.60 -18.18
CA SER A 29 35.89 28.47 -19.35
C SER A 29 36.56 27.85 -20.58
N GLN A 30 37.76 27.30 -20.42
CA GLN A 30 38.46 26.60 -21.50
C GLN A 30 37.72 25.33 -21.93
N PHE A 31 37.20 24.55 -20.97
CA PHE A 31 36.36 23.39 -21.27
C PHE A 31 35.10 23.78 -22.07
N LEU A 32 34.38 24.82 -21.65
CA LEU A 32 33.16 25.27 -22.33
C LEU A 32 33.45 25.75 -23.75
N HIS A 33 34.60 26.40 -23.97
CA HIS A 33 35.06 26.73 -25.31
C HIS A 33 35.24 25.47 -26.17
N ASN A 34 35.98 24.47 -25.68
CA ASN A 34 36.19 23.22 -26.40
C ASN A 34 34.88 22.47 -26.68
N HIS A 35 33.97 22.46 -25.70
CA HIS A 35 32.63 21.87 -25.84
C HIS A 35 31.80 22.55 -26.93
N HIS A 36 31.69 23.89 -26.91
CA HIS A 36 30.93 24.62 -27.92
C HIS A 36 31.54 24.51 -29.32
N SER A 37 32.86 24.48 -29.40
CA SER A 37 33.60 24.33 -30.65
C SER A 37 33.70 22.87 -31.13
N LYS A 38 33.18 21.89 -30.36
CA LYS A 38 33.25 20.44 -30.64
C LYS A 38 34.68 19.94 -30.91
N LEU A 39 35.66 20.44 -30.14
CA LEU A 39 37.08 20.12 -30.32
C LEU A 39 37.47 18.88 -29.50
N TYR A 40 37.70 17.73 -30.14
CA TYR A 40 37.99 16.47 -29.43
C TYR A 40 39.46 16.04 -29.49
N ASP A 41 40.39 16.98 -29.60
CA ASP A 41 41.83 16.66 -29.58
C ASP A 41 42.31 16.20 -28.19
N LYS A 42 43.53 15.64 -28.15
CA LYS A 42 44.14 15.13 -26.93
C LYS A 42 44.25 16.18 -25.82
N GLY A 43 44.57 17.43 -26.17
CA GLY A 43 44.68 18.52 -25.20
C GLY A 43 43.34 18.88 -24.56
N ALA A 44 42.27 18.90 -25.37
CA ALA A 44 40.90 19.13 -24.90
C ALA A 44 40.41 18.00 -23.98
N LEU A 45 40.77 16.75 -24.27
CA LEU A 45 40.45 15.60 -23.43
C LEU A 45 41.24 15.58 -22.12
N GLU A 46 42.53 15.92 -22.13
CA GLU A 46 43.33 16.07 -20.92
C GLU A 46 42.80 17.19 -20.02
N LEU A 47 42.37 18.30 -20.62
CA LEU A 47 41.75 19.42 -19.88
C LEU A 47 40.44 19.00 -19.23
N SER A 48 39.58 18.29 -19.98
CA SER A 48 38.33 17.73 -19.45
C SER A 48 38.57 16.72 -18.34
N ALA A 49 39.59 15.86 -18.46
CA ALA A 49 39.96 14.90 -17.42
C ALA A 49 40.42 15.61 -16.14
N LYS A 50 41.30 16.62 -16.24
CA LYS A 50 41.72 17.45 -15.09
C LYS A 50 40.54 18.15 -14.42
N LEU A 51 39.58 18.65 -15.21
CA LEU A 51 38.37 19.26 -14.66
C LEU A 51 37.55 18.26 -13.85
N LEU A 52 37.38 17.04 -14.35
CA LEU A 52 36.63 15.97 -13.69
C LEU A 52 37.37 15.36 -12.50
N GLU A 53 38.71 15.33 -12.52
CA GLU A 53 39.51 14.97 -11.35
C GLU A 53 39.31 15.97 -10.20
N ILE A 54 39.13 17.26 -10.50
CA ILE A 54 38.87 18.28 -9.48
C ILE A 54 37.39 18.29 -9.07
N ASN A 55 36.48 18.14 -10.02
CA ASN A 55 35.03 18.15 -9.81
C ASN A 55 34.31 17.03 -10.58
N PRO A 56 34.25 15.82 -10.01
CA PRO A 56 33.55 14.67 -10.62
C PRO A 56 32.04 14.87 -10.82
N GLU A 57 31.42 15.84 -10.14
CA GLU A 57 29.97 16.11 -10.25
C GLU A 57 29.60 17.00 -11.46
N PHE A 58 30.58 17.38 -12.28
CA PHE A 58 30.31 18.23 -13.44
C PHE A 58 29.76 17.41 -14.63
N TYR A 59 28.47 17.12 -14.60
CA TYR A 59 27.78 16.24 -15.58
C TYR A 59 28.00 16.62 -17.05
N THR A 60 28.06 17.91 -17.37
CA THR A 60 28.30 18.38 -18.74
C THR A 60 29.65 17.89 -19.28
N ALA A 61 30.69 17.82 -18.44
CA ALA A 61 31.98 17.28 -18.86
C ALA A 61 31.92 15.77 -19.11
N TRP A 62 31.18 15.00 -18.31
CA TRP A 62 30.97 13.57 -18.62
C TRP A 62 30.24 13.34 -19.94
N ASN A 63 29.24 14.17 -20.26
CA ASN A 63 28.51 14.10 -21.53
C ASN A 63 29.41 14.47 -22.72
N TYR A 64 30.19 15.54 -22.57
CA TYR A 64 31.20 15.92 -23.55
C TYR A 64 32.18 14.78 -23.86
N ARG A 65 32.68 14.09 -22.82
CA ARG A 65 33.59 12.95 -23.02
C ARG A 65 32.94 11.79 -23.76
N LYS A 66 31.65 11.51 -23.53
CA LYS A 66 30.93 10.49 -24.33
C LYS A 66 30.91 10.86 -25.81
N LEU A 67 30.59 12.11 -26.14
CA LEU A 67 30.60 12.61 -27.51
C LEU A 67 32.00 12.50 -28.13
N ALA A 68 33.04 12.81 -27.35
CA ALA A 68 34.41 12.72 -27.81
C ALA A 68 34.84 11.27 -28.06
N VAL A 69 34.52 10.34 -27.15
CA VAL A 69 34.79 8.91 -27.33
C VAL A 69 34.08 8.38 -28.58
N GLU A 70 32.80 8.72 -28.77
CA GLU A 70 32.04 8.33 -29.97
C GLU A 70 32.65 8.91 -31.25
N HIS A 71 33.12 10.15 -31.21
CA HIS A 71 33.85 10.75 -32.32
C HIS A 71 35.16 10.01 -32.61
N CYS A 72 35.99 9.76 -31.59
CA CYS A 72 37.27 9.06 -31.75
C CYS A 72 37.09 7.63 -32.27
N LEU A 73 36.07 6.90 -31.81
CA LEU A 73 35.74 5.56 -32.30
C LEU A 73 35.23 5.54 -33.75
N SER A 74 34.70 6.66 -34.24
CA SER A 74 34.25 6.77 -35.64
C SER A 74 35.39 7.07 -36.63
N GLN A 75 36.58 7.40 -36.14
CA GLN A 75 37.72 7.74 -37.00
C GLN A 75 38.39 6.48 -37.59
N PRO A 76 38.76 6.50 -38.89
CA PRO A 76 39.44 5.36 -39.51
C PRO A 76 40.82 5.13 -38.89
N GLY A 77 41.11 3.88 -38.51
CA GLY A 77 42.36 3.50 -37.85
C GLY A 77 42.39 3.69 -36.33
N SER A 78 41.25 4.02 -35.71
CA SER A 78 41.14 4.08 -34.25
C SER A 78 41.33 2.70 -33.61
N ASP A 79 41.96 2.66 -32.44
CA ASP A 79 42.00 1.48 -31.56
C ASP A 79 40.96 1.65 -30.43
N PRO A 80 39.80 0.97 -30.52
CA PRO A 80 38.74 1.10 -29.51
C PRO A 80 39.19 0.71 -28.10
N GLU A 81 40.04 -0.30 -27.99
CA GLU A 81 40.50 -0.80 -26.69
C GLU A 81 41.36 0.25 -25.99
N SER A 82 42.33 0.84 -26.71
CA SER A 82 43.18 1.91 -26.17
C SER A 82 42.37 3.13 -25.72
N ILE A 83 41.43 3.61 -26.56
CA ILE A 83 40.59 4.78 -26.25
C ILE A 83 39.76 4.55 -24.99
N LEU A 84 39.09 3.40 -24.90
CA LEU A 84 38.21 3.09 -23.76
C LEU A 84 39.03 2.81 -22.49
N ASN A 85 40.22 2.23 -22.60
CA ASN A 85 41.13 2.04 -21.45
C ASN A 85 41.69 3.38 -20.93
N GLU A 86 41.96 4.36 -21.80
CA GLU A 86 42.29 5.73 -21.38
C GLU A 86 41.12 6.39 -20.64
N GLU A 87 39.90 6.18 -21.11
CA GLU A 87 38.70 6.70 -20.45
C GLU A 87 38.49 6.08 -19.05
N LEU A 88 38.72 4.78 -18.91
CA LEU A 88 38.68 4.11 -17.61
C LEU A 88 39.69 4.69 -16.61
N ARG A 89 40.88 5.15 -17.07
CA ARG A 89 41.87 5.83 -16.22
C ARG A 89 41.39 7.21 -15.80
N ALA A 90 40.77 7.98 -16.70
CA ALA A 90 40.19 9.28 -16.37
C ALA A 90 39.08 9.15 -15.31
N VAL A 91 38.22 8.14 -15.46
CA VAL A 91 37.19 7.82 -14.46
C VAL A 91 37.81 7.39 -13.12
N GLU A 92 38.87 6.59 -13.13
CA GLU A 92 39.57 6.22 -11.89
C GLU A 92 40.15 7.44 -11.17
N GLY A 93 40.73 8.39 -11.91
CA GLY A 93 41.19 9.67 -11.36
C GLY A 93 40.07 10.45 -10.66
N ALA A 94 38.90 10.56 -11.30
CA ALA A 94 37.72 11.19 -10.71
C ALA A 94 37.20 10.45 -9.46
N LEU A 95 37.18 9.11 -9.48
CA LEU A 95 36.74 8.31 -8.33
C LEU A 95 37.72 8.37 -7.14
N ARG A 96 39.02 8.60 -7.38
CA ARG A 96 39.99 8.87 -6.29
C ARG A 96 39.66 10.17 -5.57
N GLN A 97 39.17 11.19 -6.28
CA GLN A 97 38.75 12.45 -5.67
C GLN A 97 37.38 12.33 -4.96
N ASN A 98 36.41 11.67 -5.59
CA ASN A 98 35.10 11.41 -5.02
C ASN A 98 34.58 10.03 -5.43
N PHE A 99 34.79 9.04 -4.57
CA PHE A 99 34.34 7.67 -4.79
C PHE A 99 32.82 7.48 -4.68
N LYS A 100 32.09 8.55 -4.33
CA LYS A 100 30.61 8.62 -4.30
C LYS A 100 30.04 9.42 -5.47
N SER A 101 30.82 9.62 -6.53
CA SER A 101 30.36 10.40 -7.69
C SER A 101 29.43 9.61 -8.60
N TYR A 102 28.19 10.08 -8.74
CA TYR A 102 27.22 9.49 -9.67
C TYR A 102 27.71 9.55 -11.12
N GLY A 103 28.25 10.71 -11.53
CA GLY A 103 28.73 10.93 -12.89
C GLY A 103 29.84 9.95 -13.27
N ALA A 104 30.83 9.78 -12.40
CA ALA A 104 31.97 8.90 -12.64
C ALA A 104 31.54 7.42 -12.72
N TRP A 105 30.74 6.92 -11.77
CA TRP A 105 30.25 5.53 -11.80
C TRP A 105 29.37 5.24 -13.02
N TYR A 106 28.49 6.18 -13.39
CA TYR A 106 27.64 6.01 -14.57
C TYR A 106 28.47 6.02 -15.86
N HIS A 107 29.46 6.92 -15.96
CA HIS A 107 30.36 6.95 -17.10
C HIS A 107 31.17 5.65 -17.20
N ARG A 108 31.69 5.11 -16.09
CA ARG A 108 32.41 3.82 -16.08
C ARG A 108 31.57 2.67 -16.66
N LYS A 109 30.31 2.55 -16.21
CA LYS A 109 29.37 1.55 -16.75
C LYS A 109 29.14 1.73 -18.25
N TRP A 110 28.99 2.98 -18.69
CA TRP A 110 28.82 3.30 -20.11
C TRP A 110 30.05 2.89 -20.94
N VAL A 111 31.27 3.16 -20.46
CA VAL A 111 32.51 2.73 -21.12
C VAL A 111 32.57 1.21 -21.26
N LEU A 112 32.34 0.46 -20.17
CA LEU A 112 32.35 -1.01 -20.21
C LEU A 112 31.24 -1.59 -21.09
N SER A 113 30.08 -0.93 -21.18
CA SER A 113 28.99 -1.39 -22.05
C SER A 113 29.33 -1.35 -23.55
N LYS A 114 30.42 -0.68 -23.95
CA LYS A 114 30.93 -0.71 -25.33
C LYS A 114 31.64 -2.02 -25.69
N GLY A 115 31.97 -2.88 -24.72
CA GLY A 115 32.40 -4.26 -24.95
C GLY A 115 33.85 -4.48 -25.36
N HIS A 116 34.68 -3.44 -25.46
CA HIS A 116 36.08 -3.55 -25.91
C HIS A 116 37.13 -3.53 -24.78
N SER A 117 36.75 -3.16 -23.55
CA SER A 117 37.68 -3.13 -22.40
C SER A 117 37.59 -4.41 -21.56
N SER A 118 38.73 -4.85 -21.02
CA SER A 118 38.76 -5.97 -20.08
C SER A 118 38.05 -5.63 -18.76
N VAL A 119 37.25 -6.59 -18.27
CA VAL A 119 36.55 -6.52 -16.98
C VAL A 119 37.36 -7.10 -15.82
N ASP A 120 38.57 -7.62 -16.06
CA ASP A 120 39.38 -8.28 -15.02
C ASP A 120 39.92 -7.32 -13.97
N HIS A 121 40.12 -6.06 -14.34
CA HIS A 121 40.56 -5.02 -13.40
C HIS A 121 39.43 -4.60 -12.45
N GLU A 122 38.18 -4.74 -12.86
CA GLU A 122 37.03 -4.15 -12.16
C GLU A 122 36.76 -4.78 -10.80
N MET A 123 36.94 -6.10 -10.68
CA MET A 123 36.77 -6.79 -9.38
C MET A 123 37.84 -6.35 -8.37
N ARG A 124 39.10 -6.17 -8.81
CA ARG A 124 40.18 -5.66 -7.95
C ARG A 124 39.92 -4.22 -7.51
N LEU A 125 39.36 -3.40 -8.41
CA LEU A 125 38.98 -2.02 -8.10
C LEU A 125 37.84 -2.00 -7.07
N LEU A 126 36.82 -2.83 -7.26
CA LEU A 126 35.71 -3.00 -6.31
C LEU A 126 36.19 -3.43 -4.93
N ASP A 127 37.13 -4.38 -4.85
CA ASP A 127 37.70 -4.81 -3.56
C ASP A 127 38.40 -3.66 -2.83
N LYS A 128 39.09 -2.76 -3.54
CA LYS A 128 39.70 -1.58 -2.93
C LYS A 128 38.64 -0.63 -2.37
N PHE A 129 37.57 -0.36 -3.12
CA PHE A 129 36.50 0.53 -2.66
C PHE A 129 35.71 -0.07 -1.51
N GLN A 130 35.41 -1.36 -1.54
CA GLN A 130 34.69 -2.05 -0.47
C GLN A 130 35.50 -2.16 0.82
N LYS A 131 36.84 -2.33 0.71
CA LYS A 131 37.72 -2.25 1.89
C LYS A 131 37.78 -0.85 2.49
N ALA A 132 37.68 0.19 1.67
CA ALA A 132 37.71 1.58 2.13
C ALA A 132 36.37 2.05 2.72
N ASP A 133 35.26 1.71 2.08
CA ASP A 133 33.90 1.99 2.56
C ASP A 133 32.98 0.81 2.19
N PRO A 134 32.79 -0.17 3.10
CA PRO A 134 31.99 -1.36 2.84
C PRO A 134 30.49 -1.07 2.65
N ARG A 135 30.06 0.16 2.97
CA ARG A 135 28.68 0.66 2.83
C ARG A 135 28.50 1.52 1.58
N ASN A 136 29.51 1.60 0.70
CA ASN A 136 29.42 2.36 -0.53
C ASN A 136 28.43 1.70 -1.50
N PHE A 137 27.18 2.17 -1.49
CA PHE A 137 26.12 1.63 -2.35
C PHE A 137 26.44 1.77 -3.84
N HIS A 138 27.26 2.75 -4.27
CA HIS A 138 27.67 2.86 -5.66
C HIS A 138 28.57 1.70 -6.07
N ALA A 139 29.51 1.32 -5.20
CA ALA A 139 30.38 0.17 -5.43
C ALA A 139 29.59 -1.14 -5.45
N TRP A 140 28.61 -1.32 -4.55
CA TRP A 140 27.69 -2.47 -4.59
C TRP A 140 26.87 -2.53 -5.88
N ASN A 141 26.29 -1.40 -6.30
CA ASN A 141 25.54 -1.31 -7.55
C ASN A 141 26.42 -1.62 -8.76
N TYR A 142 27.66 -1.14 -8.75
CA TYR A 142 28.63 -1.41 -9.80
C TYR A 142 29.09 -2.87 -9.80
N ARG A 143 29.27 -3.48 -8.62
CA ARG A 143 29.58 -4.91 -8.49
C ARG A 143 28.53 -5.77 -9.16
N ARG A 144 27.24 -5.53 -8.91
CA ARG A 144 26.16 -6.29 -9.56
C ARG A 144 26.21 -6.21 -11.09
N PHE A 145 26.55 -5.03 -11.62
CA PHE A 145 26.75 -4.83 -13.05
C PHE A 145 27.96 -5.62 -13.58
N VAL A 146 29.11 -5.55 -12.91
CA VAL A 146 30.33 -6.26 -13.31
C VAL A 146 30.19 -7.78 -13.17
N ALA A 147 29.54 -8.25 -12.10
CA ALA A 147 29.26 -9.66 -11.86
C ALA A 147 28.40 -10.25 -12.99
N ALA A 148 27.37 -9.51 -13.43
CA ALA A 148 26.57 -9.89 -14.58
C ALA A 148 27.39 -9.93 -15.88
N LEU A 149 28.26 -8.94 -16.14
CA LEU A 149 29.13 -8.95 -17.32
C LEU A 149 30.13 -10.10 -17.34
N LYS A 150 30.64 -10.50 -16.16
CA LYS A 150 31.58 -11.61 -16.00
C LYS A 150 30.90 -12.98 -15.88
N ASN A 151 29.57 -13.03 -15.88
CA ASN A 151 28.80 -14.24 -15.57
C ASN A 151 29.28 -14.92 -14.28
N ILE A 152 29.54 -14.13 -13.23
CA ILE A 152 29.88 -14.67 -11.90
C ILE A 152 28.66 -15.45 -11.39
N SER A 153 28.92 -16.63 -10.81
CA SER A 153 27.85 -17.48 -10.28
C SER A 153 27.14 -16.80 -9.10
N GLU A 154 25.87 -17.14 -8.91
CA GLU A 154 25.08 -16.58 -7.82
C GLU A 154 25.56 -17.13 -6.48
N GLU A 155 26.08 -18.36 -6.48
CA GLU A 155 26.75 -19.00 -5.36
C GLU A 155 28.00 -18.21 -4.92
N ASP A 156 28.83 -17.75 -5.87
CA ASP A 156 30.02 -16.94 -5.57
C ASP A 156 29.65 -15.56 -5.02
N GLU A 157 28.60 -14.92 -5.55
CA GLU A 157 28.13 -13.63 -5.02
C GLU A 157 27.46 -13.78 -3.64
N LEU A 158 26.73 -14.87 -3.40
CA LEU A 158 26.22 -15.20 -2.07
C LEU A 158 27.37 -15.40 -1.08
N LYS A 159 28.39 -16.17 -1.46
CA LYS A 159 29.60 -16.32 -0.64
C LYS A 159 30.26 -14.99 -0.34
N TYR A 160 30.37 -14.10 -1.34
CA TYR A 160 30.91 -12.77 -1.12
C TYR A 160 30.08 -11.96 -0.11
N THR A 161 28.75 -12.03 -0.16
CA THR A 161 27.92 -11.38 0.86
C THR A 161 28.13 -11.97 2.25
N THR A 162 28.28 -13.29 2.37
CA THR A 162 28.61 -13.98 3.63
C THR A 162 29.94 -13.46 4.18
N ASP A 163 31.01 -13.46 3.37
CA ASP A 163 32.34 -12.96 3.77
C ASP A 163 32.27 -11.50 4.26
N MET A 164 31.41 -10.68 3.65
CA MET A 164 31.24 -9.27 4.02
C MET A 164 30.44 -9.10 5.31
N ILE A 165 29.49 -10.00 5.60
CA ILE A 165 28.72 -10.05 6.84
C ILE A 165 29.60 -10.55 8.00
N GLU A 166 30.35 -11.63 7.80
CA GLU A 166 31.23 -12.19 8.83
C GLU A 166 32.32 -11.20 9.26
N ARG A 167 32.82 -10.38 8.33
CA ARG A 167 33.77 -9.30 8.63
C ARG A 167 33.14 -8.15 9.42
N ASN A 168 31.87 -7.87 9.18
CA ASN A 168 31.12 -6.80 9.83
C ASN A 168 29.61 -7.03 9.67
N PHE A 169 29.00 -7.61 10.70
CA PHE A 169 27.58 -7.95 10.67
C PHE A 169 26.68 -6.70 10.60
N SER A 170 27.17 -5.52 10.98
CA SER A 170 26.49 -4.22 10.80
C SER A 170 26.51 -3.71 9.36
N ASN A 171 27.02 -4.49 8.40
CA ASN A 171 27.04 -4.09 7.00
C ASN A 171 25.67 -4.29 6.34
N TYR A 172 24.78 -3.31 6.50
CA TYR A 172 23.47 -3.27 5.83
C TYR A 172 23.54 -3.54 4.32
N SER A 173 24.59 -3.05 3.64
CA SER A 173 24.71 -3.24 2.19
C SER A 173 24.94 -4.71 1.82
N ALA A 174 25.65 -5.48 2.65
CA ALA A 174 25.86 -6.91 2.41
C ALA A 174 24.54 -7.69 2.57
N TRP A 175 23.81 -7.47 3.68
CA TRP A 175 22.48 -8.04 3.92
C TRP A 175 21.49 -7.70 2.79
N HIS A 176 21.43 -6.44 2.39
CA HIS A 176 20.56 -6.00 1.30
C HIS A 176 20.90 -6.69 -0.03
N ASN A 177 22.18 -6.77 -0.40
CA ASN A 177 22.57 -7.47 -1.63
C ASN A 177 22.25 -8.96 -1.56
N ARG A 178 22.43 -9.60 -0.39
CA ARG A 178 22.05 -10.99 -0.16
C ARG A 178 20.55 -11.22 -0.38
N SER A 179 19.70 -10.34 0.16
CA SER A 179 18.25 -10.41 -0.02
C SER A 179 17.82 -10.28 -1.50
N ILE A 180 18.50 -9.43 -2.29
CA ILE A 180 18.25 -9.29 -3.73
C ILE A 180 18.62 -10.58 -4.48
N LEU A 181 19.80 -11.14 -4.20
CA LEU A 181 20.27 -12.37 -4.84
C LEU A 181 19.32 -13.53 -4.56
N LEU A 182 18.97 -13.75 -3.29
CA LEU A 182 18.05 -14.80 -2.88
C LEU A 182 16.64 -14.60 -3.43
N SER A 183 16.13 -13.36 -3.44
CA SER A 183 14.81 -13.08 -4.05
C SER A 183 14.77 -13.46 -5.54
N ASN A 184 15.84 -13.19 -6.28
CA ASN A 184 15.93 -13.56 -7.69
C ASN A 184 16.11 -15.08 -7.89
N LEU A 185 16.81 -15.76 -6.97
CA LEU A 185 16.97 -17.22 -6.98
C LEU A 185 15.64 -17.94 -6.69
N LEU A 186 14.94 -17.51 -5.64
CA LEU A 186 13.63 -18.04 -5.25
C LEU A 186 12.61 -17.91 -6.39
N LYS A 187 12.64 -16.79 -7.14
CA LYS A 187 11.77 -16.59 -8.32
C LYS A 187 12.12 -17.50 -9.51
N ARG A 188 13.40 -17.85 -9.70
CA ARG A 188 13.86 -18.56 -10.92
C ARG A 188 13.90 -20.09 -10.80
N LYS A 189 13.82 -20.68 -9.61
CA LYS A 189 14.04 -22.12 -9.39
C LYS A 189 13.02 -22.80 -8.46
N ALA A 190 11.73 -22.56 -8.64
CA ALA A 190 10.68 -23.20 -7.82
C ALA A 190 10.66 -24.75 -7.89
N GLU A 191 11.31 -25.39 -8.87
CA GLU A 191 11.35 -26.87 -8.96
C GLU A 191 12.67 -27.52 -8.45
N VAL A 192 13.74 -26.75 -8.21
CA VAL A 192 15.08 -27.31 -7.86
C VAL A 192 15.68 -26.69 -6.59
N PHE A 193 15.11 -25.60 -6.07
CA PHE A 193 15.59 -24.93 -4.85
C PHE A 193 14.63 -25.18 -3.67
N PRO A 194 15.05 -25.93 -2.62
CA PRO A 194 14.22 -26.15 -1.44
C PRO A 194 14.15 -24.85 -0.60
N LYS A 195 13.13 -24.02 -0.87
CA LYS A 195 12.88 -22.73 -0.20
C LYS A 195 12.97 -22.85 1.32
N GLU A 196 12.32 -23.86 1.90
CA GLU A 196 12.29 -24.10 3.35
C GLU A 196 13.69 -24.31 3.94
N LYS A 197 14.54 -25.09 3.26
CA LYS A 197 15.90 -25.36 3.71
C LYS A 197 16.74 -24.08 3.71
N ILE A 198 16.66 -23.31 2.61
CA ILE A 198 17.43 -22.07 2.46
C ILE A 198 17.00 -21.04 3.49
N LEU A 199 15.69 -20.82 3.65
CA LEU A 199 15.21 -19.87 4.65
C LEU A 199 15.64 -20.28 6.06
N SER A 200 15.61 -21.57 6.40
CA SER A 200 16.12 -22.06 7.69
C SER A 200 17.60 -21.71 7.89
N GLU A 201 18.46 -21.93 6.89
CA GLU A 201 19.90 -21.58 6.96
C GLU A 201 20.10 -20.06 7.11
N GLU A 202 19.26 -19.25 6.47
CA GLU A 202 19.33 -17.79 6.57
C GLU A 202 18.82 -17.22 7.91
N TYR A 203 17.84 -17.87 8.55
CA TYR A 203 17.44 -17.54 9.93
C TYR A 203 18.63 -17.73 10.89
N GLU A 204 19.29 -18.89 10.83
CA GLU A 204 20.47 -19.17 11.65
C GLU A 204 21.59 -18.14 11.42
N LEU A 205 21.84 -17.76 10.16
CA LEU A 205 22.84 -16.75 9.83
C LEU A 205 22.50 -15.38 10.45
N VAL A 206 21.24 -14.94 10.37
CA VAL A 206 20.84 -13.62 10.88
C VAL A 206 20.79 -13.59 12.41
N HIS A 207 20.45 -14.71 13.06
CA HIS A 207 20.48 -14.82 14.52
C HIS A 207 21.85 -14.55 15.09
N GLN A 208 22.92 -15.02 14.43
CA GLN A 208 24.29 -14.73 14.86
C GLN A 208 24.58 -13.23 14.94
N ALA A 209 24.02 -12.43 14.03
CA ALA A 209 24.15 -10.98 14.06
C ALA A 209 23.27 -10.36 15.15
N ILE A 210 21.97 -10.70 15.16
CA ILE A 210 20.97 -10.11 16.06
C ILE A 210 21.29 -10.39 17.53
N PHE A 211 21.69 -11.61 17.87
CA PHE A 211 21.99 -11.98 19.26
C PHE A 211 23.39 -11.54 19.70
N THR A 212 24.28 -11.20 18.77
CA THR A 212 25.58 -10.60 19.10
C THR A 212 25.43 -9.12 19.46
N ASP A 213 24.63 -8.37 18.71
CA ASP A 213 24.34 -6.96 18.99
C ASP A 213 22.86 -6.63 18.65
N PRO A 214 21.95 -6.72 19.64
CA PRO A 214 20.53 -6.47 19.44
C PRO A 214 20.19 -5.03 19.03
N ASP A 215 21.12 -4.08 19.19
CA ASP A 215 20.93 -2.68 18.78
C ASP A 215 21.29 -2.44 17.30
N ASP A 216 22.01 -3.37 16.65
CA ASP A 216 22.34 -3.28 15.23
C ASP A 216 21.13 -3.58 14.34
N GLN A 217 20.68 -2.55 13.61
CA GLN A 217 19.48 -2.63 12.79
C GLN A 217 19.61 -3.55 11.56
N SER A 218 20.83 -3.85 11.10
CA SER A 218 21.05 -4.47 9.79
C SER A 218 20.50 -5.89 9.75
N GLY A 219 20.79 -6.68 10.79
CA GLY A 219 20.25 -8.03 10.93
C GLY A 219 18.72 -8.03 11.02
N TRP A 220 18.12 -7.10 11.77
CA TRP A 220 16.68 -7.00 11.92
C TRP A 220 15.93 -6.69 10.62
N PHE A 221 16.48 -5.83 9.75
CA PHE A 221 15.87 -5.58 8.44
C PHE A 221 15.95 -6.81 7.53
N TYR A 222 17.02 -7.60 7.65
CA TYR A 222 17.13 -8.86 6.92
C TYR A 222 16.17 -9.93 7.46
N HIS A 223 16.01 -10.00 8.79
CA HIS A 223 15.02 -10.86 9.45
C HIS A 223 13.59 -10.51 9.03
N LEU A 224 13.26 -9.21 8.91
CA LEU A 224 11.98 -8.76 8.39
C LEU A 224 11.74 -9.26 6.95
N TRP A 225 12.77 -9.22 6.10
CA TRP A 225 12.70 -9.79 4.76
C TRP A 225 12.50 -11.31 4.79
N LEU A 226 13.20 -12.04 5.69
CA LEU A 226 13.00 -13.49 5.86
C LEU A 226 11.57 -13.81 6.29
N LEU A 227 11.02 -13.06 7.25
CA LEU A 227 9.64 -13.21 7.68
C LEU A 227 8.67 -13.02 6.51
N GLU A 228 8.87 -11.99 5.68
CA GLU A 228 8.09 -11.77 4.47
C GLU A 228 8.20 -12.96 3.49
N GLN A 229 9.39 -13.50 3.26
CA GLN A 229 9.58 -14.68 2.41
C GLN A 229 8.94 -15.95 2.99
N THR A 230 8.90 -16.08 4.32
CA THR A 230 8.27 -17.19 5.02
C THR A 230 6.75 -17.14 4.91
N VAL A 231 6.12 -15.97 5.08
CA VAL A 231 4.64 -15.85 5.13
C VAL A 231 4.01 -15.58 3.78
N THR A 232 4.73 -14.93 2.85
CA THR A 232 4.16 -14.53 1.56
C THR A 232 4.06 -15.72 0.63
N LYS A 233 2.85 -15.91 0.11
CA LYS A 233 2.57 -16.85 -0.97
C LYS A 233 2.62 -16.14 -2.31
N ASP A 234 3.26 -16.76 -3.28
CA ASP A 234 3.44 -16.17 -4.61
C ASP A 234 2.12 -16.05 -5.39
N ALA A 235 1.24 -17.03 -5.23
CA ALA A 235 -0.02 -17.09 -5.97
C ALA A 235 -1.19 -16.43 -5.21
N PRO A 236 -2.01 -15.62 -5.90
CA PRO A 236 -3.14 -14.95 -5.29
C PRO A 236 -4.31 -15.90 -5.03
N TRP A 237 -5.17 -15.53 -4.09
CA TRP A 237 -6.49 -16.12 -3.86
C TRP A 237 -7.50 -15.05 -3.43
N LEU A 238 -8.77 -15.36 -3.65
CA LEU A 238 -9.87 -14.54 -3.15
C LEU A 238 -9.96 -14.75 -1.63
N ILE A 239 -9.97 -13.68 -0.84
CA ILE A 239 -10.18 -13.74 0.61
C ILE A 239 -11.66 -13.61 0.94
N SER A 240 -12.33 -12.65 0.30
CA SER A 240 -13.71 -12.28 0.62
C SER A 240 -14.44 -11.81 -0.64
N CYS A 241 -15.75 -11.95 -0.62
CA CYS A 241 -16.64 -11.41 -1.63
C CYS A 241 -17.92 -10.88 -0.98
N TRP A 242 -18.55 -9.92 -1.67
CA TRP A 242 -19.91 -9.50 -1.36
C TRP A 242 -20.76 -9.53 -2.64
N PRO A 243 -21.96 -10.11 -2.63
CA PRO A 243 -22.57 -10.89 -1.54
C PRO A 243 -21.78 -12.15 -1.15
N ALA A 244 -21.99 -12.64 0.07
CA ALA A 244 -21.29 -13.81 0.59
C ALA A 244 -21.83 -15.12 -0.01
N SER A 245 -20.97 -16.12 -0.15
CA SER A 245 -21.36 -17.42 -0.72
C SER A 245 -22.40 -18.15 0.13
N GLY A 246 -23.49 -18.60 -0.48
CA GLY A 246 -24.62 -19.24 0.19
C GLY A 246 -25.54 -18.27 0.95
N SER A 247 -25.37 -16.95 0.79
CA SER A 247 -26.29 -15.96 1.35
C SER A 247 -27.61 -15.91 0.60
N GLU A 248 -28.65 -15.49 1.31
CA GLU A 248 -29.88 -14.98 0.71
C GLU A 248 -30.01 -13.49 1.01
N LEU A 249 -29.85 -12.67 -0.02
CA LEU A 249 -29.94 -11.23 0.05
C LEU A 249 -31.39 -10.78 -0.15
N ILE A 250 -31.89 -9.99 0.80
CA ILE A 250 -33.18 -9.31 0.71
C ILE A 250 -32.92 -7.88 0.26
N ILE A 251 -33.41 -7.55 -0.94
CA ILE A 251 -33.40 -6.19 -1.48
C ILE A 251 -34.70 -5.52 -1.11
N SER A 252 -34.59 -4.43 -0.35
CA SER A 252 -35.73 -3.58 0.00
C SER A 252 -35.58 -2.22 -0.65
N ASP A 253 -36.66 -1.74 -1.29
CA ASP A 253 -36.73 -0.38 -1.80
C ASP A 253 -37.10 0.55 -0.64
N SER A 254 -36.54 1.75 -0.66
CA SER A 254 -36.78 2.90 0.22
C SER A 254 -38.25 3.18 0.59
N LYS A 255 -39.22 2.65 -0.17
CA LYS A 255 -40.66 2.90 -0.03
C LYS A 255 -41.42 1.88 0.84
N SER A 256 -40.80 0.77 1.25
CA SER A 256 -41.49 -0.26 2.04
C SER A 256 -40.72 -0.71 3.26
N ALA A 257 -41.30 -0.45 4.44
CA ALA A 257 -40.70 -0.77 5.71
C ALA A 257 -41.75 -1.31 6.69
N SER A 258 -42.39 -2.44 6.36
CA SER A 258 -43.07 -3.24 7.39
C SER A 258 -42.05 -3.96 8.28
N SER A 259 -42.36 -4.05 9.57
CA SER A 259 -41.53 -4.62 10.64
C SER A 259 -41.03 -6.05 10.34
N CYS A 260 -39.81 -6.18 9.87
CA CYS A 260 -39.07 -7.44 9.90
C CYS A 260 -37.74 -7.22 10.61
N THR A 261 -37.36 -8.21 11.43
CA THR A 261 -36.04 -8.39 12.00
C THR A 261 -35.06 -8.70 10.87
N ALA A 262 -34.71 -7.69 10.07
CA ALA A 262 -33.72 -7.81 9.01
C ALA A 262 -32.35 -8.08 9.66
N SER A 263 -31.73 -9.19 9.28
CA SER A 263 -30.35 -9.46 9.67
C SER A 263 -29.45 -8.39 9.03
N PRO A 264 -28.52 -7.76 9.78
CA PRO A 264 -27.59 -6.74 9.29
C PRO A 264 -26.83 -7.13 8.03
N LEU A 265 -26.70 -8.44 7.84
CA LEU A 265 -25.71 -9.09 6.99
C LEU A 265 -26.33 -9.62 5.70
N SER A 266 -27.65 -9.58 5.59
CA SER A 266 -28.40 -10.15 4.45
C SER A 266 -29.45 -9.20 3.89
N SER A 267 -29.53 -7.96 4.39
CA SER A 267 -30.40 -6.92 3.84
C SER A 267 -29.60 -5.86 3.10
N TYR A 268 -29.93 -5.63 1.83
CA TYR A 268 -29.43 -4.48 1.06
C TYR A 268 -30.56 -3.48 0.88
N PHE A 269 -30.38 -2.27 1.39
CA PHE A 269 -31.30 -1.18 1.15
C PHE A 269 -30.89 -0.50 -0.14
N SER A 270 -31.68 -0.70 -1.20
CA SER A 270 -31.45 0.03 -2.44
C SER A 270 -32.03 1.43 -2.28
N ASP A 271 -31.15 2.43 -2.34
CA ASP A 271 -31.52 3.84 -2.31
C ASP A 271 -32.11 4.27 -3.69
N GLY A 272 -33.19 3.60 -4.11
CA GLY A 272 -33.81 3.76 -5.42
C GLY A 272 -32.94 3.29 -6.61
N ARG A 273 -31.74 2.76 -6.35
CA ARG A 273 -30.85 2.23 -7.39
C ARG A 273 -31.37 0.91 -7.90
N VAL A 274 -31.44 0.80 -9.22
CA VAL A 274 -31.78 -0.46 -9.91
C VAL A 274 -30.53 -1.34 -10.10
N GLU A 275 -29.49 -1.12 -9.30
CA GLU A 275 -28.24 -1.87 -9.37
C GLU A 275 -27.64 -2.16 -7.99
N MET A 276 -26.87 -3.24 -7.91
CA MET A 276 -26.24 -3.74 -6.70
C MET A 276 -24.76 -4.09 -6.98
N PRO A 277 -23.82 -3.74 -6.10
CA PRO A 277 -22.42 -4.09 -6.31
C PRO A 277 -22.17 -5.60 -6.12
N VAL A 278 -21.20 -6.13 -6.86
CA VAL A 278 -20.57 -7.43 -6.63
C VAL A 278 -19.10 -7.13 -6.41
N ILE A 279 -18.59 -7.42 -5.21
CA ILE A 279 -17.26 -7.05 -4.75
C ILE A 279 -16.40 -8.30 -4.61
N LEU A 280 -15.20 -8.27 -5.18
CA LEU A 280 -14.18 -9.31 -5.03
C LEU A 280 -12.96 -8.72 -4.33
N TYR A 281 -12.52 -9.35 -3.24
CA TYR A 281 -11.38 -8.90 -2.44
C TYR A 281 -10.31 -9.99 -2.36
N PHE A 282 -9.11 -9.70 -2.83
CA PHE A 282 -7.99 -10.63 -2.92
C PHE A 282 -6.94 -10.38 -1.84
N ASN A 283 -6.15 -11.40 -1.51
CA ASN A 283 -5.08 -11.32 -0.52
C ASN A 283 -3.92 -10.41 -0.94
N GLN A 284 -3.77 -10.16 -2.23
CA GLN A 284 -2.74 -9.32 -2.80
C GLN A 284 -3.26 -8.63 -4.06
N ALA A 285 -2.55 -7.58 -4.51
CA ALA A 285 -2.96 -6.85 -5.69
C ALA A 285 -2.77 -7.70 -6.95
N ILE A 286 -3.83 -7.84 -7.74
CA ILE A 286 -3.85 -8.67 -8.96
C ILE A 286 -4.17 -7.86 -10.21
N LYS A 287 -3.88 -8.46 -11.37
CA LYS A 287 -4.27 -7.97 -12.70
C LYS A 287 -5.22 -8.97 -13.36
N GLY A 288 -5.92 -8.50 -14.40
CA GLY A 288 -6.64 -9.37 -15.32
C GLY A 288 -8.10 -9.62 -14.98
N VAL A 289 -8.67 -9.02 -13.92
CA VAL A 289 -10.10 -9.14 -13.61
C VAL A 289 -10.93 -8.41 -14.66
N ASN A 290 -11.66 -9.17 -15.47
CA ASN A 290 -12.61 -8.67 -16.47
C ASN A 290 -13.66 -9.75 -16.84
N THR A 291 -14.52 -9.45 -17.81
CA THR A 291 -15.62 -10.34 -18.27
C THR A 291 -15.17 -11.68 -18.85
N SER A 292 -13.90 -11.84 -19.24
CA SER A 292 -13.33 -13.10 -19.74
C SER A 292 -12.71 -13.97 -18.64
N THR A 293 -12.47 -13.40 -17.45
CA THR A 293 -11.84 -14.10 -16.32
C THR A 293 -12.77 -14.31 -15.14
N VAL A 294 -13.83 -13.51 -15.05
CA VAL A 294 -14.89 -13.64 -14.05
C VAL A 294 -16.22 -13.78 -14.75
N THR A 295 -16.87 -14.92 -14.55
CA THR A 295 -18.19 -15.22 -15.09
C THR A 295 -19.24 -14.92 -14.03
N VAL A 296 -20.26 -14.15 -14.39
CA VAL A 296 -21.47 -14.00 -13.57
C VAL A 296 -22.66 -14.54 -14.35
N ARG A 297 -23.37 -15.52 -13.77
CA ARG A 297 -24.60 -16.09 -14.34
C ARG A 297 -25.77 -15.70 -13.46
N SER A 298 -26.73 -15.00 -14.05
CA SER A 298 -27.95 -14.58 -13.36
C SER A 298 -29.09 -14.43 -14.37
N VAL A 299 -30.32 -14.46 -13.87
CA VAL A 299 -31.51 -14.04 -14.64
C VAL A 299 -31.45 -12.54 -14.97
N PHE A 300 -30.69 -11.75 -14.21
CA PHE A 300 -30.65 -10.28 -14.35
C PHE A 300 -29.61 -9.75 -15.34
N ALA A 301 -28.53 -10.50 -15.59
CA ALA A 301 -27.46 -10.05 -16.48
C ALA A 301 -26.66 -11.24 -17.02
N GLU A 302 -26.23 -11.14 -18.28
CA GLU A 302 -25.20 -12.03 -18.80
C GLU A 302 -23.81 -11.50 -18.44
N SER A 303 -22.83 -12.41 -18.35
CA SER A 303 -21.46 -12.06 -17.97
C SER A 303 -20.80 -11.00 -18.86
N LYS A 304 -21.29 -10.80 -20.09
CA LYS A 304 -20.75 -9.80 -21.03
C LYS A 304 -21.20 -8.37 -20.70
N ASP A 305 -22.24 -8.22 -19.89
CA ASP A 305 -22.85 -6.92 -19.58
C ASP A 305 -22.19 -6.23 -18.38
N LEU A 306 -21.37 -6.95 -17.62
CA LEU A 306 -20.75 -6.45 -16.39
C LEU A 306 -19.38 -5.84 -16.65
N VAL A 307 -19.17 -4.60 -16.20
CA VAL A 307 -17.86 -3.95 -16.25
C VAL A 307 -17.21 -4.02 -14.86
N TRP A 308 -16.15 -4.82 -14.76
CA TRP A 308 -15.31 -4.87 -13.56
C TRP A 308 -14.42 -3.64 -13.47
N ARG A 309 -14.45 -2.97 -12.32
CA ARG A 309 -13.67 -1.77 -12.02
C ARG A 309 -12.77 -2.01 -10.81
N PRO A 310 -11.48 -1.65 -10.87
CA PRO A 310 -10.61 -1.67 -9.71
C PRO A 310 -10.96 -0.50 -8.77
N LEU A 311 -11.01 -0.75 -7.46
CA LEU A 311 -11.35 0.27 -6.46
C LEU A 311 -10.13 1.12 -6.04
N SER A 312 -8.93 0.55 -6.09
CA SER A 312 -7.69 1.30 -5.94
C SER A 312 -6.60 0.76 -6.87
N LEU A 313 -6.28 1.53 -7.90
CA LEU A 313 -5.30 1.15 -8.91
C LEU A 313 -3.89 1.53 -8.45
N SER A 314 -2.98 0.56 -8.43
CA SER A 314 -1.56 0.82 -8.25
C SER A 314 -0.95 1.40 -9.54
N ASN A 315 0.24 2.01 -9.43
CA ASN A 315 1.06 2.45 -10.57
C ASN A 315 1.32 1.35 -11.62
N PHE A 316 1.17 0.08 -11.24
CA PHE A 316 1.38 -1.06 -12.12
C PHE A 316 0.07 -1.56 -12.75
N GLY A 317 -1.07 -0.92 -12.51
CA GLY A 317 -2.38 -1.32 -13.03
C GLY A 317 -2.96 -2.54 -12.33
N SER A 318 -2.59 -2.80 -11.08
CA SER A 318 -3.15 -3.88 -10.24
C SER A 318 -4.01 -3.31 -9.11
N ALA A 319 -4.95 -4.13 -8.61
CA ALA A 319 -5.81 -3.76 -7.47
C ALA A 319 -6.12 -4.99 -6.60
N GLN A 320 -6.29 -4.77 -5.29
CA GLN A 320 -6.74 -5.81 -4.36
C GLN A 320 -8.25 -6.02 -4.35
N ALA A 321 -9.03 -4.95 -4.60
CA ALA A 321 -10.49 -4.98 -4.58
C ALA A 321 -11.07 -4.55 -5.92
N TRP A 322 -12.06 -5.30 -6.39
CA TRP A 322 -12.74 -5.09 -7.67
C TRP A 322 -14.24 -5.09 -7.47
N VAL A 323 -14.94 -4.23 -8.22
CA VAL A 323 -16.41 -4.13 -8.17
C VAL A 323 -17.02 -4.20 -9.57
N ALA A 324 -18.13 -4.91 -9.71
CA ALA A 324 -19.06 -4.79 -10.83
C ALA A 324 -20.45 -4.45 -10.29
N PHE A 325 -21.34 -3.89 -11.12
CA PHE A 325 -22.70 -3.54 -10.70
C PHE A 325 -23.72 -4.36 -11.49
N LEU A 326 -24.49 -5.18 -10.79
CA LEU A 326 -25.56 -6.00 -11.34
C LEU A 326 -26.83 -5.15 -11.44
N LYS A 327 -27.39 -5.01 -12.64
CA LYS A 327 -28.60 -4.22 -12.90
C LYS A 327 -29.85 -5.11 -12.91
N PHE A 328 -30.96 -4.60 -12.38
CA PHE A 328 -32.23 -5.34 -12.28
C PHE A 328 -33.31 -4.84 -13.27
N SER A 329 -33.03 -3.79 -14.05
CA SER A 329 -34.03 -2.96 -14.75
C SER A 329 -34.78 -3.61 -15.91
N GLU A 330 -34.39 -4.81 -16.35
CA GLU A 330 -34.93 -5.45 -17.56
C GLU A 330 -35.82 -6.68 -17.26
N VAL A 331 -35.92 -7.10 -16.00
CA VAL A 331 -36.66 -8.31 -15.60
C VAL A 331 -37.95 -7.95 -14.87
N LYS A 332 -39.07 -8.60 -15.22
CA LYS A 332 -40.30 -8.53 -14.39
C LYS A 332 -40.03 -9.24 -13.06
N ILE A 333 -39.86 -8.44 -12.00
CA ILE A 333 -39.57 -8.94 -10.66
C ILE A 333 -40.84 -9.57 -10.05
N ASP A 334 -40.73 -10.84 -9.67
CA ASP A 334 -41.71 -11.55 -8.85
C ASP A 334 -41.21 -11.52 -7.40
N TYR A 335 -41.94 -10.78 -6.55
CA TYR A 335 -41.62 -10.61 -5.13
C TYR A 335 -41.75 -11.89 -4.30
N SER A 336 -42.35 -12.95 -4.85
CA SER A 336 -42.49 -14.26 -4.19
C SER A 336 -41.32 -15.21 -4.47
N MET A 337 -40.46 -14.89 -5.44
CA MET A 337 -39.36 -15.75 -5.88
C MET A 337 -38.01 -15.27 -5.33
N SER A 338 -37.10 -16.23 -5.11
CA SER A 338 -35.67 -15.97 -4.92
C SER A 338 -34.94 -16.30 -6.22
N TYR A 339 -34.05 -15.41 -6.65
CA TYR A 339 -33.28 -15.53 -7.89
C TYR A 339 -31.83 -15.92 -7.58
N GLU A 340 -31.34 -16.99 -8.21
CA GLU A 340 -29.95 -17.42 -8.05
C GLU A 340 -29.01 -16.53 -8.88
N VAL A 341 -27.88 -16.15 -8.27
CA VAL A 341 -26.74 -15.52 -8.91
C VAL A 341 -25.50 -16.36 -8.63
N GLU A 342 -24.80 -16.74 -9.69
CA GLU A 342 -23.55 -17.50 -9.61
C GLU A 342 -22.38 -16.64 -10.09
N VAL A 343 -21.31 -16.57 -9.30
CA VAL A 343 -20.05 -15.89 -9.62
C VAL A 343 -18.94 -16.93 -9.64
N SER A 344 -18.24 -17.02 -10.77
CA SER A 344 -17.19 -18.01 -11.01
C SER A 344 -15.91 -17.34 -11.53
N LEU A 345 -14.75 -17.73 -10.99
CA LEU A 345 -13.44 -17.23 -11.40
C LEU A 345 -12.39 -18.35 -11.31
N GLY A 346 -11.37 -18.29 -12.17
CA GLY A 346 -10.32 -19.31 -12.27
C GLY A 346 -10.48 -20.30 -13.44
N ASP A 347 -11.54 -20.15 -14.25
CA ASP A 347 -11.73 -20.97 -15.48
C ASP A 347 -10.81 -20.54 -16.65
N SER A 348 -10.15 -19.37 -16.54
CA SER A 348 -9.20 -18.87 -17.54
C SER A 348 -7.94 -18.30 -16.88
N SER A 349 -6.80 -18.45 -17.56
CA SER A 349 -5.45 -18.11 -17.04
C SER A 349 -5.13 -16.61 -17.02
N GLY A 350 -6.12 -15.73 -16.89
CA GLY A 350 -5.94 -14.28 -17.00
C GLY A 350 -5.64 -13.55 -15.69
N ILE A 351 -6.04 -14.11 -14.53
CA ILE A 351 -5.82 -13.46 -13.23
C ILE A 351 -4.45 -13.83 -12.68
N VAL A 352 -3.59 -12.83 -12.50
CA VAL A 352 -2.20 -12.99 -12.06
C VAL A 352 -1.80 -11.99 -10.98
N SER A 353 -0.92 -12.40 -10.07
CA SER A 353 -0.26 -11.49 -9.12
C SER A 353 0.73 -10.57 -9.82
N LEU A 354 1.27 -9.59 -9.09
CA LEU A 354 2.36 -8.73 -9.58
C LEU A 354 3.61 -9.51 -9.99
N ASN A 355 3.85 -10.67 -9.37
CA ASN A 355 4.97 -11.56 -9.72
C ASN A 355 4.65 -12.52 -10.88
N GLY A 356 3.45 -12.41 -11.48
CA GLY A 356 3.03 -13.23 -12.62
C GLY A 356 2.49 -14.61 -12.25
N CYS A 357 2.26 -14.90 -10.97
CA CYS A 357 1.71 -16.18 -10.54
C CYS A 357 0.20 -16.21 -10.77
N PRO A 358 -0.34 -17.26 -11.41
CA PRO A 358 -1.78 -17.37 -11.67
C PRO A 358 -2.56 -17.61 -10.37
N LEU A 359 -3.84 -17.27 -10.39
CA LEU A 359 -4.78 -17.61 -9.33
C LEU A 359 -4.72 -19.11 -8.99
N THR A 360 -4.55 -19.44 -7.71
CA THR A 360 -4.33 -20.83 -7.28
C THR A 360 -5.56 -21.71 -7.35
N HIS A 361 -6.76 -21.15 -7.15
CA HIS A 361 -7.97 -21.94 -6.97
C HIS A 361 -9.12 -21.36 -7.76
N ALA A 362 -9.81 -22.23 -8.50
CA ALA A 362 -11.12 -21.90 -9.05
C ALA A 362 -12.09 -21.63 -7.90
N PHE A 363 -12.84 -20.57 -8.01
CA PHE A 363 -13.84 -20.16 -7.04
C PHE A 363 -15.18 -20.08 -7.75
N GLN A 364 -16.18 -20.74 -7.16
CA GLN A 364 -17.56 -20.70 -7.59
C GLN A 364 -18.41 -20.41 -6.36
N SER A 365 -19.19 -19.35 -6.45
CA SER A 365 -20.07 -18.92 -5.37
C SER A 365 -21.47 -18.66 -5.90
N LYS A 366 -22.46 -19.09 -5.13
CA LYS A 366 -23.87 -18.87 -5.41
C LYS A 366 -24.51 -18.12 -4.27
N PHE A 367 -25.35 -17.15 -4.59
CA PHE A 367 -26.19 -16.47 -3.61
C PHE A 367 -27.58 -16.23 -4.20
N MET A 368 -28.56 -16.09 -3.32
CA MET A 368 -29.95 -15.85 -3.68
C MET A 368 -30.29 -14.37 -3.51
N VAL A 369 -31.11 -13.82 -4.39
CA VAL A 369 -31.64 -12.46 -4.31
C VAL A 369 -33.16 -12.52 -4.24
N ARG A 370 -33.75 -11.95 -3.18
CA ARG A 370 -35.21 -11.82 -3.00
C ARG A 370 -35.57 -10.35 -2.89
N PHE A 371 -36.63 -9.92 -3.58
CA PHE A 371 -37.13 -8.54 -3.51
C PHE A 371 -38.28 -8.44 -2.52
N GLN A 372 -38.25 -7.44 -1.65
CA GLN A 372 -39.35 -7.15 -0.74
C GLN A 372 -40.47 -6.38 -1.46
N GLN A 373 -41.72 -6.76 -1.20
CA GLN A 373 -42.87 -6.10 -1.81
C GLN A 373 -42.99 -4.65 -1.32
N PRO A 374 -43.29 -3.68 -2.22
CA PRO A 374 -43.54 -2.31 -1.81
C PRO A 374 -44.85 -2.20 -1.01
N ASP A 375 -44.82 -1.52 0.14
CA ASP A 375 -45.97 -1.24 0.99
C ASP A 375 -46.83 -0.16 0.32
N SER A 376 -48.11 -0.45 0.11
CA SER A 376 -49.07 0.44 -0.55
C SER A 376 -49.50 1.66 0.29
N ARG A 377 -48.98 1.82 1.52
CA ARG A 377 -49.43 2.85 2.47
C ARG A 377 -48.55 4.10 2.58
N ASN A 378 -47.32 4.08 2.05
CA ASN A 378 -46.42 5.23 2.10
C ASN A 378 -46.30 5.86 0.70
N THR A 379 -47.07 6.93 0.49
CA THR A 379 -47.09 7.71 -0.77
C THR A 379 -46.18 8.94 -0.74
N ASP A 380 -45.60 9.28 0.42
CA ASP A 380 -44.63 10.36 0.53
C ASP A 380 -43.21 9.81 0.34
N GLY A 381 -42.55 10.24 -0.74
CA GLY A 381 -41.18 9.88 -1.08
C GLY A 381 -40.15 10.54 -0.16
N GLN A 382 -40.15 10.19 1.12
CA GLN A 382 -39.10 10.66 2.03
C GLN A 382 -37.83 9.83 1.82
N ASN A 383 -36.76 10.54 1.43
CA ASN A 383 -35.37 10.09 1.41
C ASN A 383 -34.96 9.47 2.77
N ILE A 384 -33.76 8.90 2.87
CA ILE A 384 -33.15 8.53 4.16
C ILE A 384 -33.36 9.70 5.12
N GLY A 385 -34.26 9.56 6.10
CA GLY A 385 -34.63 10.65 6.97
C GLY A 385 -33.39 11.11 7.74
N SER A 386 -33.37 12.38 8.17
CA SER A 386 -32.17 12.96 8.79
C SER A 386 -31.62 12.05 9.88
N ILE A 387 -30.36 11.64 9.74
CA ILE A 387 -29.69 10.73 10.66
C ILE A 387 -29.12 11.55 11.80
N SER A 388 -29.54 11.24 13.03
CA SER A 388 -28.97 11.80 14.25
C SER A 388 -28.02 10.80 14.89
N TRP A 389 -26.78 11.22 15.14
CA TRP A 389 -25.75 10.38 15.75
C TRP A 389 -25.80 10.36 17.29
N GLU A 390 -26.89 10.87 17.88
CA GLU A 390 -27.12 10.81 19.33
C GLU A 390 -27.29 9.36 19.81
N ASP A 391 -26.64 9.01 20.92
CA ASP A 391 -26.65 7.65 21.47
C ASP A 391 -28.07 7.14 21.81
N SER A 392 -29.03 8.04 22.07
CA SER A 392 -30.44 7.70 22.30
C SER A 392 -31.11 6.96 21.14
N ASN A 393 -30.63 7.17 19.91
CA ASN A 393 -31.17 6.54 18.71
C ASN A 393 -30.55 5.17 18.42
N PHE A 394 -29.63 4.70 19.25
CA PHE A 394 -28.95 3.42 19.06
C PHE A 394 -29.30 2.44 20.17
N GLN A 395 -29.73 1.25 19.78
CA GLN A 395 -30.05 0.17 20.70
C GLN A 395 -29.12 -1.01 20.44
N ASN A 396 -28.68 -1.68 21.50
CA ASN A 396 -27.85 -2.87 21.39
C ASN A 396 -28.55 -3.89 20.48
N TYR A 397 -27.79 -4.50 19.59
CA TYR A 397 -28.28 -5.57 18.76
C TYR A 397 -28.46 -6.85 19.61
N GLU A 398 -29.58 -6.96 20.34
CA GLU A 398 -29.95 -8.16 21.10
C GLU A 398 -30.65 -9.19 20.19
N GLY A 399 -29.93 -9.72 19.22
CA GLY A 399 -30.35 -10.91 18.49
C GLY A 399 -30.00 -12.16 19.29
N GLY A 400 -30.98 -12.82 19.90
CA GLY A 400 -30.77 -14.08 20.61
C GLY A 400 -30.06 -15.15 19.76
N PRO A 401 -29.34 -16.10 20.38
CA PRO A 401 -28.45 -17.04 19.67
C PRO A 401 -29.13 -17.99 18.68
N GLU A 402 -30.47 -18.07 18.62
CA GLU A 402 -31.17 -19.14 17.88
C GLU A 402 -31.94 -18.73 16.61
N GLN A 403 -32.03 -17.44 16.23
CA GLN A 403 -32.82 -17.04 15.04
C GLN A 403 -32.02 -16.44 13.87
N CYS A 404 -30.72 -16.20 14.02
CA CYS A 404 -29.85 -15.80 12.90
C CYS A 404 -28.96 -16.97 12.47
N ASN A 405 -29.57 -18.00 11.90
CA ASN A 405 -28.88 -18.86 10.97
C ASN A 405 -28.61 -18.05 9.71
N ILE A 406 -27.39 -18.16 9.18
CA ILE A 406 -26.91 -17.50 7.95
C ILE A 406 -26.27 -16.12 8.21
N ILE A 407 -25.17 -16.11 8.97
CA ILE A 407 -23.96 -15.49 8.40
C ILE A 407 -23.35 -16.60 7.56
N PRO A 408 -23.38 -16.56 6.23
CA PRO A 408 -22.32 -17.21 5.50
C PRO A 408 -21.09 -16.34 5.75
N PRO A 409 -20.05 -16.87 6.39
CA PRO A 409 -18.91 -16.07 6.77
C PRO A 409 -18.35 -15.42 5.50
N CYS A 410 -18.38 -14.09 5.39
CA CYS A 410 -17.42 -13.39 4.52
C CYS A 410 -15.98 -13.84 4.87
N ILE A 411 -15.80 -14.33 6.10
CA ILE A 411 -14.54 -14.79 6.72
C ILE A 411 -14.12 -16.21 6.28
N GLN A 412 -14.98 -17.02 5.68
CA GLN A 412 -14.59 -18.36 5.21
C GLN A 412 -15.26 -18.65 3.87
N LEU A 413 -14.57 -18.25 2.80
CA LEU A 413 -14.72 -18.97 1.54
C LEU A 413 -14.37 -20.43 1.85
N LYS A 414 -15.39 -21.30 1.94
CA LYS A 414 -15.16 -22.75 1.95
C LYS A 414 -14.50 -23.09 0.62
N MET A 415 -13.18 -23.11 0.62
CA MET A 415 -12.41 -23.76 -0.43
C MET A 415 -12.88 -25.22 -0.45
N ALA A 416 -12.99 -25.83 -1.63
CA ALA A 416 -13.47 -27.20 -1.75
C ALA A 416 -12.70 -28.12 -0.80
N LYS A 417 -13.38 -29.11 -0.21
CA LYS A 417 -12.88 -29.98 0.88
C LYS A 417 -11.60 -30.78 0.56
N ASP A 418 -11.06 -30.66 -0.65
CA ASP A 418 -9.98 -31.48 -1.19
C ASP A 418 -8.64 -30.74 -1.33
N HIS A 419 -8.45 -29.60 -0.65
CA HIS A 419 -7.25 -28.77 -0.81
C HIS A 419 -6.22 -28.92 0.32
N GLU A 420 -4.94 -28.90 -0.07
CA GLU A 420 -3.78 -28.86 0.84
C GLU A 420 -3.88 -27.67 1.81
N PRO A 421 -3.40 -27.81 3.07
CA PRO A 421 -3.41 -26.72 4.04
C PRO A 421 -2.73 -25.47 3.47
N ILE A 422 -3.30 -24.30 3.78
CA ILE A 422 -2.81 -23.02 3.29
C ILE A 422 -1.39 -22.77 3.81
N ALA A 423 -1.01 -23.11 5.03
CA ALA A 423 0.37 -23.05 5.49
C ALA A 423 1.04 -24.43 5.52
N SER A 424 2.30 -24.51 5.07
CA SER A 424 3.11 -25.71 5.26
C SER A 424 3.42 -25.87 6.75
N LYS A 425 3.56 -27.13 7.19
CA LYS A 425 3.92 -27.43 8.58
C LYS A 425 5.22 -26.72 8.99
N TRP A 426 6.18 -26.65 8.07
CA TRP A 426 7.45 -25.95 8.29
C TRP A 426 7.26 -24.46 8.62
N GLN A 427 6.36 -23.74 7.94
CA GLN A 427 6.10 -22.32 8.22
C GLN A 427 5.60 -22.10 9.64
N VAL A 428 4.76 -23.01 10.14
CA VAL A 428 4.23 -22.92 11.51
C VAL A 428 5.33 -23.20 12.52
N ASP A 429 6.08 -24.29 12.31
CA ASP A 429 7.15 -24.73 13.21
C ASP A 429 8.26 -23.66 13.30
N ILE A 430 8.69 -23.08 12.17
CA ILE A 430 9.76 -22.06 12.17
C ILE A 430 9.30 -20.79 12.90
N LEU A 431 8.07 -20.33 12.70
CA LEU A 431 7.57 -19.13 13.38
C LEU A 431 7.41 -19.36 14.90
N MET A 432 6.96 -20.54 15.32
CA MET A 432 6.90 -20.89 16.74
C MET A 432 8.29 -20.88 17.37
N ASN A 433 9.30 -21.45 16.70
CA ASN A 433 10.68 -21.43 17.17
C ASN A 433 11.22 -19.99 17.26
N GLU A 434 11.00 -19.17 16.23
CA GLU A 434 11.38 -17.75 16.25
C GLU A 434 10.74 -17.01 17.42
N ILE A 435 9.43 -17.20 17.66
CA ILE A 435 8.72 -16.55 18.77
C ILE A 435 9.38 -16.87 20.12
N GLU A 436 9.72 -18.14 20.37
CA GLU A 436 10.39 -18.54 21.61
C GLU A 436 11.79 -17.93 21.72
N LEU A 437 12.57 -17.91 20.63
CA LEU A 437 13.89 -17.26 20.60
C LEU A 437 13.81 -15.75 20.91
N PHE A 438 12.82 -15.04 20.35
CA PHE A 438 12.67 -13.61 20.62
C PHE A 438 12.10 -13.31 22.01
N ARG A 439 11.28 -14.20 22.58
CA ARG A 439 10.89 -14.12 24.00
C ARG A 439 12.10 -14.29 24.91
N GLU A 440 12.99 -15.24 24.61
CA GLU A 440 14.24 -15.42 25.34
C GLU A 440 15.15 -14.19 25.22
N LEU A 441 15.34 -13.66 24.00
CA LEU A 441 16.11 -12.44 23.79
C LEU A 441 15.57 -11.27 24.63
N LEU A 442 14.26 -11.05 24.61
CA LEU A 442 13.62 -9.94 25.33
C LEU A 442 13.64 -10.13 26.85
N SER A 443 13.83 -11.37 27.34
CA SER A 443 14.08 -11.63 28.76
C SER A 443 15.47 -11.17 29.19
N ALA A 444 16.44 -11.15 28.26
CA ALA A 444 17.83 -10.75 28.51
C ALA A 444 18.11 -9.28 28.17
N ALA A 445 17.46 -8.73 27.13
CA ALA A 445 17.67 -7.38 26.63
C ALA A 445 16.35 -6.73 26.18
N ASP A 446 15.92 -5.67 26.88
CA ASP A 446 14.74 -4.89 26.48
C ASP A 446 15.09 -3.96 25.30
N CYS A 447 14.92 -4.46 24.08
CA CYS A 447 15.18 -3.70 22.86
C CYS A 447 13.90 -3.47 22.04
N LYS A 448 13.75 -2.26 21.51
CA LYS A 448 12.56 -1.87 20.74
C LYS A 448 12.37 -2.70 19.46
N ILE A 449 13.47 -3.09 18.82
CA ILE A 449 13.38 -3.84 17.56
C ILE A 449 12.98 -5.29 17.85
N GLY A 450 13.48 -5.89 18.93
CA GLY A 450 13.03 -7.20 19.40
C GLY A 450 11.53 -7.24 19.69
N LYS A 451 10.99 -6.26 20.43
CA LYS A 451 9.54 -6.15 20.71
C LYS A 451 8.71 -6.02 19.43
N LEU A 452 9.18 -5.20 18.49
CA LEU A 452 8.51 -5.04 17.19
C LEU A 452 8.55 -6.32 16.35
N THR A 453 9.68 -7.03 16.35
CA THR A 453 9.84 -8.31 15.65
C THR A 453 8.94 -9.38 16.27
N LEU A 454 8.88 -9.48 17.60
CA LEU A 454 7.98 -10.40 18.29
C LEU A 454 6.51 -10.13 17.94
N ALA A 455 6.08 -8.86 17.96
CA ALA A 455 4.71 -8.48 17.57
C ALA A 455 4.38 -8.92 16.12
N ARG A 456 5.34 -8.77 15.20
CA ARG A 456 5.20 -9.20 13.79
C ARG A 456 5.15 -10.72 13.64
N LEU A 457 5.99 -11.46 14.38
CA LEU A 457 6.00 -12.93 14.38
C LEU A 457 4.69 -13.51 14.91
N LEU A 458 4.20 -12.99 16.04
CA LEU A 458 2.90 -13.38 16.61
C LEU A 458 1.75 -13.08 15.63
N THR A 459 1.79 -11.90 14.99
CA THR A 459 0.80 -11.52 13.96
C THR A 459 0.85 -12.46 12.75
N ALA A 460 2.06 -12.81 12.28
CA ALA A 460 2.27 -13.73 11.18
C ALA A 460 1.72 -15.13 11.49
N LEU A 461 2.05 -15.66 12.67
CA LEU A 461 1.57 -16.97 13.12
C LEU A 461 0.04 -17.00 13.21
N ASP A 462 -0.57 -16.01 13.87
CA ASP A 462 -2.03 -15.93 13.97
C ASP A 462 -2.67 -15.84 12.58
N THR A 463 -2.09 -15.08 11.65
CA THR A 463 -2.58 -14.97 10.27
C THR A 463 -2.54 -16.32 9.55
N LEU A 464 -1.45 -17.09 9.67
CA LEU A 464 -1.34 -18.41 9.05
C LEU A 464 -2.33 -19.42 9.65
N MET A 465 -2.56 -19.36 10.96
CA MET A 465 -3.52 -20.23 11.65
C MET A 465 -4.96 -19.93 11.26
N LEU A 466 -5.32 -18.65 11.09
CA LEU A 466 -6.66 -18.23 10.67
C LEU A 466 -7.09 -18.85 9.33
N TYR A 467 -6.17 -18.99 8.38
CA TYR A 467 -6.47 -19.58 7.08
C TYR A 467 -6.39 -21.12 7.05
N ASN A 468 -5.72 -21.73 8.03
CA ASN A 468 -5.58 -23.19 8.10
C ASN A 468 -6.69 -23.89 8.88
N ASP A 469 -7.32 -23.20 9.83
CA ASP A 469 -8.26 -23.84 10.73
C ASP A 469 -9.61 -24.08 10.05
N THR A 470 -9.91 -25.36 9.80
CA THR A 470 -11.23 -25.82 9.30
C THR A 470 -12.25 -25.94 10.43
N SER A 471 -11.80 -25.83 11.69
CA SER A 471 -12.67 -25.79 12.85
C SER A 471 -13.12 -24.35 13.12
N ASN A 472 -14.40 -24.15 13.43
CA ASN A 472 -15.01 -22.82 13.65
C ASN A 472 -14.41 -22.03 14.85
N SER A 473 -13.33 -22.48 15.49
CA SER A 473 -12.66 -21.75 16.57
C SER A 473 -11.61 -20.78 16.01
N CYS A 474 -12.08 -19.71 15.39
CA CYS A 474 -11.24 -18.57 15.00
C CYS A 474 -10.71 -17.86 16.26
N GLN A 475 -9.60 -18.35 16.82
CA GLN A 475 -8.98 -17.79 18.02
C GLN A 475 -7.66 -17.11 17.64
N MET A 476 -7.67 -15.77 17.64
CA MET A 476 -6.42 -15.00 17.64
C MET A 476 -5.78 -15.10 19.02
N ARG A 477 -4.91 -16.10 19.21
CA ARG A 477 -4.41 -16.49 20.54
C ARG A 477 -3.45 -15.46 21.14
N HIS A 478 -2.77 -14.68 20.30
CA HIS A 478 -1.70 -13.79 20.73
C HIS A 478 -2.08 -12.31 20.70
N THR A 479 -3.35 -11.97 20.46
CA THR A 479 -3.77 -10.56 20.28
C THR A 479 -3.43 -9.69 21.49
N GLU A 480 -3.72 -10.15 22.71
CA GLU A 480 -3.46 -9.36 23.92
C GLU A 480 -1.97 -9.05 24.09
N GLU A 481 -1.11 -10.04 23.80
CA GLU A 481 0.36 -9.87 23.82
C GLU A 481 0.80 -8.85 22.75
N ILE A 482 0.28 -8.95 21.51
CA ILE A 482 0.61 -8.03 20.42
C ILE A 482 0.20 -6.58 20.77
N LEU A 483 -1.00 -6.37 21.31
CA LEU A 483 -1.48 -5.04 21.70
C LEU A 483 -0.65 -4.46 22.86
N ALA A 484 -0.25 -5.29 23.82
CA ALA A 484 0.65 -4.90 24.90
C ALA A 484 2.03 -4.48 24.37
N LEU A 485 2.61 -5.26 23.44
CA LEU A 485 3.88 -4.94 22.79
C LEU A 485 3.83 -3.58 22.08
N TYR A 486 2.79 -3.30 21.29
CA TYR A 486 2.66 -1.98 20.65
C TYR A 486 2.47 -0.85 21.65
N THR A 487 1.72 -1.08 22.73
CA THR A 487 1.56 -0.10 23.82
C THR A 487 2.89 0.24 24.47
N ASP A 488 3.75 -0.75 24.68
CA ASP A 488 5.08 -0.52 25.24
C ASP A 488 6.04 0.13 24.25
N LEU A 489 5.95 -0.22 22.96
CA LEU A 489 6.72 0.42 21.89
C LEU A 489 6.40 1.92 21.77
N MET A 490 5.15 2.33 21.96
CA MET A 490 4.78 3.76 22.00
C MET A 490 5.50 4.53 23.12
N LYS A 491 5.81 3.86 24.24
CA LYS A 491 6.55 4.45 25.37
C LYS A 491 8.06 4.43 25.13
N LEU A 492 8.58 3.32 24.60
CA LEU A 492 10.01 3.10 24.37
C LEU A 492 10.56 3.91 23.18
N ASP A 493 9.75 4.13 22.14
CA ASP A 493 10.12 4.94 20.98
C ASP A 493 9.02 5.96 20.62
N PRO A 494 8.92 7.06 21.39
CA PRO A 494 7.89 8.08 21.18
C PRO A 494 7.93 8.72 19.79
N SER A 495 9.12 8.75 19.16
CA SER A 495 9.31 9.32 17.83
C SER A 495 8.58 8.56 16.73
N HIS A 496 8.34 7.26 16.94
CA HIS A 496 7.57 6.39 16.05
C HIS A 496 6.20 5.99 16.64
N SER A 497 5.74 6.64 17.72
CA SER A 497 4.48 6.30 18.41
C SER A 497 3.25 6.29 17.50
N GLN A 498 3.24 7.07 16.43
CA GLN A 498 2.16 7.05 15.43
C GLN A 498 2.12 5.71 14.69
N TYR A 499 3.27 5.20 14.24
CA TYR A 499 3.36 3.92 13.54
C TYR A 499 2.81 2.79 14.42
N TYR A 500 3.24 2.73 15.67
CA TYR A 500 2.76 1.69 16.61
C TYR A 500 1.25 1.83 16.91
N ARG A 501 0.70 3.05 16.94
CA ARG A 501 -0.76 3.26 17.09
C ARG A 501 -1.54 2.73 15.90
N GLU A 502 -1.02 2.91 14.69
CA GLU A 502 -1.65 2.39 13.49
C GLU A 502 -1.60 0.86 13.48
N GLU A 503 -0.46 0.25 13.78
CA GLU A 503 -0.34 -1.22 13.90
C GLU A 503 -1.24 -1.78 15.01
N HIS A 504 -1.29 -1.12 16.18
CA HIS A 504 -2.21 -1.48 17.27
C HIS A 504 -3.67 -1.45 16.81
N SER A 505 -4.07 -0.41 16.05
CA SER A 505 -5.43 -0.30 15.51
C SER A 505 -5.76 -1.44 14.54
N LEU A 506 -4.80 -1.82 13.69
CA LEU A 506 -4.97 -2.94 12.76
C LEU A 506 -5.13 -4.28 13.49
N THR A 507 -4.30 -4.54 14.51
CA THR A 507 -4.42 -5.74 15.35
C THR A 507 -5.76 -5.79 16.07
N PHE A 508 -6.18 -4.67 16.66
CA PHE A 508 -7.45 -4.59 17.37
C PHE A 508 -8.66 -4.80 16.44
N LEU A 509 -8.69 -4.15 15.27
CA LEU A 509 -9.78 -4.36 14.31
C LEU A 509 -9.81 -5.78 13.76
N ARG A 510 -8.65 -6.43 13.62
CA ARG A 510 -8.60 -7.85 13.27
C ARG A 510 -9.28 -8.70 14.35
N GLN A 511 -9.01 -8.47 15.64
CA GLN A 511 -9.70 -9.14 16.74
C GLN A 511 -11.22 -8.90 16.74
N VAL A 512 -11.65 -7.66 16.47
CA VAL A 512 -13.08 -7.32 16.38
C VAL A 512 -13.75 -8.08 15.22
N SER A 513 -13.06 -8.19 14.09
CA SER A 513 -13.61 -8.78 12.87
C SER A 513 -13.38 -10.29 12.72
N CYS A 514 -12.59 -10.93 13.58
CA CYS A 514 -12.18 -12.32 13.40
C CYS A 514 -13.32 -13.33 13.59
N SER A 515 -14.32 -13.01 14.41
CA SER A 515 -15.47 -13.87 14.66
C SER A 515 -16.79 -13.09 14.61
N LYS A 516 -17.87 -13.83 14.34
CA LYS A 516 -19.25 -13.32 14.38
C LYS A 516 -19.56 -12.68 15.73
N GLU A 517 -19.22 -13.38 16.80
CA GLU A 517 -19.56 -13.02 18.17
C GLU A 517 -18.85 -11.73 18.59
N ASN A 518 -17.61 -11.52 18.14
CA ASN A 518 -16.88 -10.29 18.40
C ASN A 518 -17.46 -9.13 17.59
N LEU A 519 -17.72 -9.35 16.30
CA LEU A 519 -18.21 -8.31 15.40
C LEU A 519 -19.61 -7.82 15.83
N LEU A 520 -20.51 -8.73 16.22
CA LEU A 520 -21.86 -8.39 16.66
C LEU A 520 -21.91 -7.51 17.92
N ARG A 521 -20.88 -7.53 18.78
CA ARG A 521 -20.80 -6.64 19.95
C ARG A 521 -20.69 -5.16 19.57
N TYR A 522 -20.26 -4.88 18.35
CA TYR A 522 -20.16 -3.54 17.79
C TYR A 522 -21.30 -3.21 16.82
N CYS A 523 -22.27 -4.12 16.64
CA CYS A 523 -23.46 -3.87 15.82
C CYS A 523 -24.58 -3.28 16.67
N TRP A 524 -25.20 -2.22 16.17
CA TRP A 524 -26.28 -1.50 16.84
C TRP A 524 -27.45 -1.28 15.89
N LEU A 525 -28.66 -1.36 16.42
CA LEU A 525 -29.87 -0.96 15.69
C LEU A 525 -30.05 0.54 15.82
N TYR A 526 -30.02 1.23 14.69
CA TYR A 526 -30.42 2.62 14.61
C TYR A 526 -31.94 2.72 14.50
N ARG A 527 -32.54 3.55 15.35
CA ARG A 527 -33.96 3.90 15.35
C ARG A 527 -34.09 5.40 15.53
N ASN A 528 -34.62 6.08 14.53
CA ASN A 528 -34.90 7.50 14.67
C ASN A 528 -36.23 7.69 15.41
N SER A 529 -36.18 8.23 16.62
CA SER A 529 -37.37 8.51 17.44
C SER A 529 -38.28 9.62 16.88
N ALA A 530 -37.76 10.49 16.00
CA ALA A 530 -38.48 11.63 15.44
C ALA A 530 -39.28 11.29 14.16
N LEU A 531 -38.98 10.17 13.52
CA LEU A 531 -39.69 9.67 12.36
C LEU A 531 -40.49 8.46 12.84
N SER A 532 -41.80 8.42 12.63
CA SER A 532 -42.63 7.23 12.81
C SER A 532 -42.31 6.17 11.74
N ASP A 533 -41.04 5.81 11.66
CA ASP A 533 -40.38 5.15 10.56
C ASP A 533 -39.65 3.93 11.12
N SER A 534 -40.21 2.76 10.83
CA SER A 534 -39.76 1.45 11.31
C SER A 534 -38.50 0.92 10.60
N ARG A 535 -37.65 1.81 10.06
CA ARG A 535 -36.37 1.46 9.43
C ARG A 535 -35.35 1.08 10.50
N ASN A 536 -35.17 -0.22 10.73
CA ASN A 536 -34.07 -0.75 11.53
C ASN A 536 -32.81 -0.82 10.64
N LEU A 537 -31.98 0.22 10.66
CA LEU A 537 -30.66 0.16 10.03
C LEU A 537 -29.65 -0.42 11.02
N VAL A 538 -28.74 -1.26 10.55
CA VAL A 538 -27.64 -1.73 11.40
C VAL A 538 -26.42 -0.85 11.21
N CYS A 539 -25.98 -0.26 12.31
CA CYS A 539 -24.78 0.54 12.41
C CYS A 539 -23.66 -0.29 13.02
N LEU A 540 -22.52 -0.38 12.33
CA LEU A 540 -21.28 -0.83 12.94
C LEU A 540 -20.66 0.37 13.69
N ARG A 541 -20.65 0.31 15.02
CA ARG A 541 -20.16 1.39 15.88
C ARG A 541 -18.76 1.08 16.38
N LEU A 542 -17.77 1.74 15.80
CA LEU A 542 -16.35 1.68 16.15
C LEU A 542 -15.87 3.02 16.75
N ASN A 543 -16.76 3.74 17.43
CA ASN A 543 -16.47 5.04 18.03
C ASN A 543 -15.79 4.91 19.41
N ASN A 544 -14.96 5.89 19.80
CA ASN A 544 -14.22 5.90 21.08
C ASN A 544 -13.26 4.72 21.31
N LEU A 545 -12.60 4.24 20.25
CA LEU A 545 -11.68 3.08 20.31
C LEU A 545 -10.20 3.48 20.14
N SER A 546 -9.91 4.79 20.09
CA SER A 546 -8.57 5.34 19.86
C SER A 546 -7.92 4.83 18.56
N LEU A 547 -8.72 4.54 17.55
CA LEU A 547 -8.24 4.01 16.27
C LEU A 547 -7.47 5.09 15.50
N ALA A 548 -6.22 4.82 15.16
CA ALA A 548 -5.40 5.67 14.30
C ALA A 548 -5.49 5.26 12.81
N ARG A 549 -5.94 4.03 12.53
CA ARG A 549 -6.06 3.47 11.18
C ARG A 549 -7.23 2.48 11.10
N VAL A 550 -7.90 2.44 9.94
CA VAL A 550 -8.92 1.43 9.62
C VAL A 550 -8.25 0.19 9.02
N GLY A 551 -8.78 -1.00 9.31
CA GLY A 551 -8.27 -2.29 8.83
C GLY A 551 -9.38 -3.35 8.77
N SER A 552 -9.00 -4.55 8.35
CA SER A 552 -9.91 -5.71 8.19
C SER A 552 -11.12 -5.44 7.29
N ILE A 553 -10.92 -4.62 6.25
CA ILE A 553 -11.95 -4.18 5.31
C ILE A 553 -12.58 -5.37 4.58
N GLU A 554 -11.81 -6.42 4.33
CA GLU A 554 -12.26 -7.67 3.73
C GLU A 554 -13.44 -8.30 4.49
N ASN A 555 -13.57 -8.04 5.80
CA ASN A 555 -14.64 -8.57 6.65
C ASN A 555 -15.81 -7.59 6.82
N LEU A 556 -15.69 -6.37 6.29
CA LEU A 556 -16.63 -5.26 6.51
C LEU A 556 -17.34 -4.81 5.23
N LEU A 557 -17.21 -5.55 4.12
CA LEU A 557 -17.79 -5.21 2.82
C LEU A 557 -19.33 -5.04 2.82
N TRP A 558 -20.01 -5.61 3.82
CA TRP A 558 -21.47 -5.58 3.99
C TRP A 558 -22.00 -4.30 4.67
N VAL A 559 -21.14 -3.49 5.29
CA VAL A 559 -21.54 -2.38 6.16
C VAL A 559 -22.16 -1.23 5.36
N GLN A 560 -23.36 -0.81 5.78
CA GLN A 560 -24.09 0.33 5.19
C GLN A 560 -24.05 1.59 6.06
N MET A 561 -23.95 1.44 7.39
CA MET A 561 -23.83 2.54 8.35
C MET A 561 -22.64 2.29 9.27
N LEU A 562 -21.70 3.23 9.30
CA LEU A 562 -20.44 3.11 10.03
C LEU A 562 -20.21 4.36 10.90
N ASP A 563 -20.01 4.14 12.20
CA ASP A 563 -19.58 5.17 13.14
C ASP A 563 -18.12 4.97 13.52
N LEU A 564 -17.26 5.88 13.07
CA LEU A 564 -15.83 5.96 13.40
C LEU A 564 -15.51 7.24 14.20
N SER A 565 -16.52 7.88 14.80
CA SER A 565 -16.33 9.12 15.54
C SER A 565 -15.48 8.95 16.79
N HIS A 566 -14.88 10.05 17.26
CA HIS A 566 -14.07 10.07 18.49
C HIS A 566 -12.91 9.06 18.45
N ASN A 567 -12.12 9.09 17.38
CA ASN A 567 -10.92 8.28 17.19
C ASN A 567 -9.73 9.19 16.85
N GLU A 568 -8.60 8.59 16.41
CA GLU A 568 -7.37 9.31 16.05
C GLU A 568 -7.06 9.23 14.54
N LEU A 569 -8.07 8.96 13.70
CA LEU A 569 -7.88 8.74 12.27
C LEU A 569 -7.33 10.00 11.59
N ARG A 570 -6.30 9.82 10.78
CA ARG A 570 -5.73 10.87 9.91
C ARG A 570 -6.11 10.71 8.45
N SER A 571 -6.47 9.49 8.07
CA SER A 571 -6.86 9.06 6.72
C SER A 571 -7.94 7.98 6.83
N ILE A 572 -8.70 7.81 5.75
CA ILE A 572 -9.73 6.78 5.61
C ILE A 572 -9.43 5.80 4.47
N GLU A 573 -8.16 5.70 4.06
CA GLU A 573 -7.72 4.68 3.11
C GLU A 573 -8.20 3.28 3.53
N GLY A 574 -8.74 2.53 2.57
CA GLY A 574 -9.40 1.25 2.80
C GLY A 574 -10.91 1.32 2.64
N LEU A 575 -11.55 2.42 3.07
CA LEU A 575 -13.01 2.54 3.04
C LEU A 575 -13.58 2.47 1.61
N GLU A 576 -12.81 2.79 0.57
CA GLU A 576 -13.20 2.69 -0.83
C GLU A 576 -13.64 1.27 -1.24
N ALA A 577 -13.31 0.21 -0.49
CA ALA A 577 -13.85 -1.12 -0.77
C ALA A 577 -15.29 -1.33 -0.25
N MET A 578 -15.78 -0.48 0.66
CA MET A 578 -17.10 -0.59 1.31
C MET A 578 -18.20 0.04 0.43
N GLN A 579 -18.48 -0.57 -0.73
CA GLN A 579 -19.35 0.00 -1.76
C GLN A 579 -20.84 0.13 -1.36
N LEU A 580 -21.22 -0.43 -0.22
CA LEU A 580 -22.56 -0.31 0.37
C LEU A 580 -22.69 0.86 1.34
N LEU A 581 -21.58 1.50 1.71
CA LEU A 581 -21.57 2.51 2.75
C LEU A 581 -22.42 3.72 2.34
N SER A 582 -23.50 3.94 3.08
CA SER A 582 -24.49 5.01 2.86
C SER A 582 -24.41 6.09 3.95
N CYS A 583 -24.09 5.70 5.19
CA CYS A 583 -23.97 6.61 6.32
C CYS A 583 -22.59 6.46 7.00
N LEU A 584 -21.84 7.55 7.10
CA LEU A 584 -20.49 7.54 7.67
C LEU A 584 -20.30 8.71 8.66
N ASN A 585 -19.96 8.39 9.90
CA ASN A 585 -19.54 9.36 10.90
C ASN A 585 -18.03 9.28 11.15
N LEU A 586 -17.31 10.35 10.85
CA LEU A 586 -15.88 10.56 11.06
C LEU A 586 -15.63 11.73 12.01
N SER A 587 -16.66 12.21 12.73
CA SER A 587 -16.52 13.37 13.58
C SER A 587 -15.50 13.15 14.71
N ASN A 588 -14.86 14.21 15.19
CA ASN A 588 -13.89 14.13 16.29
C ASN A 588 -12.71 13.17 15.98
N ASN A 589 -12.05 13.38 14.83
CA ASN A 589 -10.84 12.66 14.43
C ASN A 589 -9.67 13.65 14.20
N LYS A 590 -8.60 13.23 13.50
CA LYS A 590 -7.38 14.02 13.24
C LYS A 590 -7.11 14.21 11.74
N ILE A 591 -8.15 14.22 10.92
CA ILE A 591 -8.05 14.39 9.45
C ILE A 591 -7.70 15.85 9.14
N LYS A 592 -6.61 16.08 8.40
CA LYS A 592 -6.02 17.43 8.21
C LYS A 592 -6.20 18.04 6.82
N SER A 593 -6.45 17.22 5.80
CA SER A 593 -6.53 17.65 4.41
C SER A 593 -7.60 16.88 3.64
N PHE A 594 -7.99 17.39 2.47
CA PHE A 594 -8.93 16.69 1.59
C PHE A 594 -8.31 15.46 0.91
N THR A 595 -6.98 15.41 0.75
CA THR A 595 -6.30 14.24 0.19
C THR A 595 -6.43 12.99 1.07
N ALA A 596 -6.67 13.17 2.37
CA ALA A 596 -6.96 12.09 3.32
C ALA A 596 -8.41 11.56 3.20
N LEU A 597 -9.29 12.30 2.51
CA LEU A 597 -10.68 11.94 2.21
C LEU A 597 -10.88 11.46 0.76
N ASP A 598 -9.80 11.29 0.00
CA ASP A 598 -9.83 10.83 -1.39
C ASP A 598 -10.65 9.53 -1.61
N PRO A 599 -10.60 8.53 -0.71
CA PRO A 599 -11.44 7.32 -0.80
C PRO A 599 -12.94 7.58 -0.96
N LEU A 600 -13.47 8.71 -0.43
CA LEU A 600 -14.89 9.03 -0.53
C LEU A 600 -15.36 9.09 -1.99
N ARG A 601 -14.48 9.46 -2.95
CA ARG A 601 -14.82 9.55 -4.38
C ARG A 601 -15.33 8.24 -4.96
N HIS A 602 -14.92 7.11 -4.39
CA HIS A 602 -15.30 5.78 -4.81
C HIS A 602 -16.57 5.27 -4.13
N LEU A 603 -17.05 5.95 -3.08
CA LEU A 603 -18.24 5.57 -2.31
C LEU A 603 -19.51 6.18 -2.90
N LYS A 604 -19.93 5.67 -4.05
CA LYS A 604 -21.09 6.23 -4.76
C LYS A 604 -22.39 6.14 -3.96
N SER A 605 -22.52 5.17 -3.07
CA SER A 605 -23.72 4.95 -2.25
C SER A 605 -23.82 5.90 -1.05
N LEU A 606 -22.79 6.71 -0.77
CA LEU A 606 -22.73 7.56 0.41
C LEU A 606 -23.74 8.72 0.33
N LYS A 607 -24.58 8.86 1.36
CA LYS A 607 -25.64 9.87 1.48
C LYS A 607 -25.49 10.75 2.71
N VAL A 608 -25.05 10.19 3.81
CA VAL A 608 -24.86 10.91 5.08
C VAL A 608 -23.39 10.86 5.44
N LEU A 609 -22.77 12.03 5.58
CA LEU A 609 -21.38 12.15 5.96
C LEU A 609 -21.22 13.18 7.09
N ASN A 610 -20.59 12.78 8.19
CA ASN A 610 -20.20 13.72 9.24
C ASN A 610 -18.67 13.74 9.38
N ILE A 611 -18.03 14.84 8.99
CA ILE A 611 -16.58 15.08 9.12
C ILE A 611 -16.27 16.23 10.09
N SER A 612 -17.24 16.61 10.93
CA SER A 612 -17.10 17.70 11.90
C SER A 612 -15.97 17.44 12.92
N GLN A 613 -15.48 18.50 13.57
CA GLN A 613 -14.47 18.43 14.62
C GLN A 613 -13.19 17.68 14.21
N ASN A 614 -12.72 17.95 12.99
CA ASN A 614 -11.44 17.51 12.47
C ASN A 614 -10.52 18.72 12.26
N GLU A 615 -9.43 18.57 11.51
CA GLU A 615 -8.45 19.64 11.24
C GLU A 615 -8.38 19.98 9.73
N ILE A 616 -9.43 19.69 8.95
CA ILE A 616 -9.42 19.83 7.49
C ILE A 616 -9.17 21.29 7.09
N GLY A 617 -8.23 21.51 6.17
CA GLY A 617 -7.79 22.83 5.73
C GLY A 617 -6.58 23.37 6.50
N LYS A 618 -6.04 22.62 7.47
CA LYS A 618 -4.78 22.98 8.15
C LYS A 618 -3.56 22.85 7.23
N HIS A 619 -3.60 21.88 6.32
CA HIS A 619 -2.56 21.61 5.34
C HIS A 619 -3.24 21.26 4.01
N SER A 620 -2.66 21.66 2.87
CA SER A 620 -3.16 21.29 1.55
C SER A 620 -2.95 19.80 1.27
N VAL A 621 -1.76 19.28 1.57
CA VAL A 621 -1.40 17.87 1.36
C VAL A 621 -1.31 17.13 2.68
N ASP A 622 -1.81 15.90 2.70
CA ASP A 622 -1.53 14.97 3.78
C ASP A 622 -0.07 14.51 3.72
N THR A 623 0.80 15.14 4.52
CA THR A 623 2.21 14.74 4.63
C THR A 623 2.39 13.46 5.46
N THR A 624 1.34 12.93 6.09
CA THR A 624 1.39 11.66 6.84
C THR A 624 1.15 10.43 5.97
N ARG A 625 0.59 10.61 4.76
CA ARG A 625 0.40 9.56 3.74
C ARG A 625 1.69 8.84 3.33
N TYR A 626 2.85 9.46 3.50
CA TYR A 626 4.15 8.87 3.15
C TYR A 626 4.76 7.96 4.22
N LEU A 627 4.12 7.81 5.40
CA LEU A 627 4.68 7.01 6.50
C LEU A 627 4.23 5.54 6.46
N CYS A 628 3.00 5.24 6.01
CA CYS A 628 2.47 3.88 5.96
C CYS A 628 1.56 3.71 4.73
N SER A 629 2.00 2.97 3.72
CA SER A 629 1.17 2.67 2.55
C SER A 629 0.01 1.74 2.91
N SER A 630 -1.23 2.14 2.63
CA SER A 630 -2.32 1.16 2.47
C SER A 630 -2.08 0.30 1.24
N PRO A 631 -2.41 -1.01 1.26
CA PRO A 631 -2.39 -1.80 0.03
C PRO A 631 -3.47 -1.35 -0.98
N LEU A 632 -4.39 -0.48 -0.57
CA LEU A 632 -5.29 0.30 -1.43
C LEU A 632 -4.85 1.77 -1.57
N SER A 633 -3.59 2.11 -1.30
CA SER A 633 -3.10 3.48 -1.50
C SER A 633 -3.07 3.85 -2.98
N HIS A 634 -3.81 4.90 -3.34
CA HIS A 634 -3.75 5.47 -4.69
C HIS A 634 -2.37 6.13 -4.87
N THR A 635 -1.59 5.67 -5.86
CA THR A 635 -0.30 6.27 -6.23
C THR A 635 -0.42 7.31 -7.34
N GLU A 636 -1.59 7.43 -7.97
CA GLU A 636 -1.84 8.44 -8.98
C GLU A 636 -2.37 9.73 -8.34
N ALA A 637 -1.60 10.81 -8.47
CA ALA A 637 -2.18 12.13 -8.54
C ALA A 637 -3.10 12.14 -9.77
N SER A 638 -4.40 12.26 -9.54
CA SER A 638 -5.42 12.21 -10.59
C SER A 638 -5.00 13.04 -11.79
N ASP A 639 -4.97 12.43 -12.98
CA ASP A 639 -4.67 13.05 -14.26
C ASP A 639 -5.76 14.10 -14.59
N TRP A 640 -5.63 15.30 -14.01
CA TRP A 640 -6.56 16.42 -14.13
C TRP A 640 -6.73 16.91 -15.59
N ARG A 641 -5.84 16.49 -16.50
CA ARG A 641 -5.80 16.99 -17.89
C ARG A 641 -6.89 16.44 -18.81
N ARG A 642 -7.86 15.65 -18.32
CA ARG A 642 -8.83 14.97 -19.19
C ARG A 642 -10.32 15.13 -18.92
N SER A 643 -10.77 16.01 -18.01
CA SER A 643 -12.21 16.38 -17.95
C SER A 643 -12.42 17.81 -18.44
N GLY A 644 -13.08 17.96 -19.60
CA GLY A 644 -13.41 19.23 -20.24
C GLY A 644 -14.45 20.06 -19.49
N LEU A 645 -14.05 20.64 -18.35
CA LEU A 645 -14.80 21.69 -17.65
C LEU A 645 -13.80 22.71 -17.12
N CYS A 646 -13.74 23.86 -17.78
CA CYS A 646 -13.63 25.18 -17.17
C CYS A 646 -13.76 26.22 -18.29
N SER A 647 -14.95 26.82 -18.43
CA SER A 647 -14.98 28.26 -18.70
C SER A 647 -14.30 28.93 -17.51
N THR A 648 -13.13 29.47 -17.77
CA THR A 648 -12.32 30.31 -16.89
C THR A 648 -13.16 31.43 -16.26
N ASP A 649 -13.41 31.39 -14.95
CA ASP A 649 -13.52 32.56 -14.03
C ASP A 649 -14.04 32.27 -12.60
N ASP A 650 -14.16 31.01 -12.16
CA ASP A 650 -14.63 30.75 -10.79
C ASP A 650 -13.48 30.71 -9.76
N ALA A 651 -13.18 31.86 -9.15
CA ALA A 651 -12.16 32.01 -8.11
C ALA A 651 -12.37 31.08 -6.90
N GLN A 652 -13.61 30.62 -6.63
CA GLN A 652 -13.88 29.65 -5.58
C GLN A 652 -13.39 28.25 -5.96
N LEU A 653 -13.50 27.85 -7.23
CA LEU A 653 -13.02 26.54 -7.68
C LEU A 653 -11.50 26.43 -7.57
N SER A 654 -10.75 27.49 -7.91
CA SER A 654 -9.29 27.47 -7.72
C SER A 654 -8.88 27.41 -6.25
N LYS A 655 -9.68 28.00 -5.35
CA LYS A 655 -9.44 28.01 -3.90
C LYS A 655 -9.76 26.67 -3.24
N TYR A 656 -10.80 25.98 -3.69
CA TYR A 656 -11.32 24.75 -3.07
C TYR A 656 -11.28 23.51 -3.99
N TRP A 657 -10.35 23.48 -4.95
CA TRP A 657 -10.27 22.43 -5.97
C TRP A 657 -10.12 21.01 -5.38
N GLU A 658 -9.42 20.86 -4.25
CA GLU A 658 -9.27 19.54 -3.60
C GLU A 658 -10.61 19.03 -3.06
N ALA A 659 -11.41 19.92 -2.46
CA ALA A 659 -12.76 19.62 -2.01
C ALA A 659 -13.68 19.32 -3.20
N PHE A 660 -13.58 20.09 -4.29
CA PHE A 660 -14.31 19.81 -5.53
C PHE A 660 -14.08 18.37 -5.99
N LEU A 661 -12.82 17.95 -6.08
CA LEU A 661 -12.50 16.62 -6.56
C LEU A 661 -13.06 15.51 -5.66
N VAL A 662 -13.10 15.72 -4.34
CA VAL A 662 -13.66 14.75 -3.38
C VAL A 662 -15.19 14.68 -3.49
N PHE A 663 -15.88 15.82 -3.53
CA PHE A 663 -17.34 15.87 -3.37
C PHE A 663 -18.13 15.90 -4.68
N ARG A 664 -17.56 16.32 -5.82
CA ARG A 664 -18.32 16.57 -7.06
C ARG A 664 -19.14 15.39 -7.58
N ASP A 665 -18.69 14.17 -7.33
CA ASP A 665 -19.32 12.94 -7.84
C ASP A 665 -20.12 12.20 -6.74
N LEU A 666 -20.35 12.87 -5.60
CA LEU A 666 -21.15 12.37 -4.48
C LEU A 666 -22.56 12.96 -4.51
N THR A 667 -23.52 12.20 -3.98
CA THR A 667 -24.94 12.60 -3.93
C THR A 667 -25.40 12.68 -2.49
N LEU A 668 -24.63 13.40 -1.67
CA LEU A 668 -24.88 13.58 -0.25
C LEU A 668 -26.20 14.34 -0.02
N VAL A 669 -26.97 13.88 0.96
CA VAL A 669 -28.21 14.49 1.45
C VAL A 669 -27.97 15.21 2.77
N GLN A 670 -27.06 14.69 3.60
CA GLN A 670 -26.66 15.31 4.87
C GLN A 670 -25.12 15.36 4.99
N LEU A 671 -24.59 16.53 5.33
CA LEU A 671 -23.16 16.76 5.50
C LEU A 671 -22.87 17.58 6.76
N GLY A 672 -22.06 17.07 7.68
CA GLY A 672 -21.55 17.82 8.84
C GLY A 672 -20.09 18.21 8.65
N ILE A 673 -19.74 19.49 8.72
CA ILE A 673 -18.37 20.01 8.53
C ILE A 673 -17.87 20.88 9.69
N THR A 674 -18.75 21.30 10.59
CA THR A 674 -18.44 22.25 11.69
C THR A 674 -17.16 21.88 12.45
N GLY A 675 -16.37 22.88 12.85
CA GLY A 675 -15.15 22.67 13.64
C GLY A 675 -13.88 22.42 12.82
N ASN A 676 -13.97 22.28 11.50
CA ASN A 676 -12.79 22.22 10.63
C ASN A 676 -12.23 23.60 10.31
N LYS A 677 -10.91 23.68 10.02
CA LYS A 677 -10.23 24.96 9.73
C LYS A 677 -10.66 25.63 8.43
N VAL A 678 -11.04 24.83 7.44
CA VAL A 678 -11.51 25.31 6.13
C VAL A 678 -12.86 26.01 6.19
N VAL A 679 -13.65 25.76 7.25
CA VAL A 679 -15.05 26.18 7.34
C VAL A 679 -15.15 27.69 7.50
N ASN A 680 -15.73 28.33 6.50
CA ASN A 680 -16.17 29.71 6.47
C ASN A 680 -17.38 29.82 5.52
N GLU A 681 -18.02 30.99 5.48
CA GLU A 681 -19.22 31.20 4.64
C GLU A 681 -18.95 30.97 3.15
N ASP A 682 -17.79 31.39 2.64
CA ASP A 682 -17.37 31.11 1.25
C ASP A 682 -17.34 29.60 0.95
N PHE A 683 -16.80 28.80 1.88
CA PHE A 683 -16.69 27.35 1.72
C PHE A 683 -18.05 26.66 1.80
N ARG A 684 -18.93 27.12 2.70
CA ARG A 684 -20.31 26.63 2.79
C ARG A 684 -21.07 26.89 1.48
N SER A 685 -21.00 28.13 0.97
CA SER A 685 -21.60 28.50 -0.32
C SER A 685 -21.04 27.65 -1.47
N PHE A 686 -19.73 27.42 -1.48
CA PHE A 686 -19.09 26.55 -2.47
C PHE A 686 -19.61 25.11 -2.41
N LEU A 687 -19.76 24.52 -1.21
CA LEU A 687 -20.31 23.17 -1.05
C LEU A 687 -21.74 23.06 -1.57
N LEU A 688 -22.61 24.03 -1.24
CA LEU A 688 -23.99 24.07 -1.72
C LEU A 688 -24.08 24.12 -3.25
N LYS A 689 -23.11 24.76 -3.91
CA LYS A 689 -23.02 24.81 -5.37
C LYS A 689 -22.66 23.46 -6.01
N ILE A 690 -21.79 22.69 -5.36
CA ILE A 690 -21.27 21.42 -5.92
C ILE A 690 -22.03 20.17 -5.45
N LEU A 691 -22.84 20.28 -4.39
CA LEU A 691 -23.69 19.22 -3.85
C LEU A 691 -25.18 19.64 -3.90
N PRO A 692 -25.81 19.62 -5.09
CA PRO A 692 -27.19 20.08 -5.25
C PRO A 692 -28.23 19.17 -4.57
N THR A 693 -27.85 17.95 -4.19
CA THR A 693 -28.73 17.00 -3.49
C THR A 693 -28.74 17.21 -1.97
N LEU A 694 -27.97 18.17 -1.45
CA LEU A 694 -27.81 18.38 -0.02
C LEU A 694 -29.04 19.06 0.56
N GLU A 695 -29.74 18.37 1.47
CA GLU A 695 -30.92 18.86 2.18
C GLU A 695 -30.54 19.45 3.56
N ARG A 696 -29.44 18.96 4.15
CA ARG A 696 -28.96 19.41 5.46
C ARG A 696 -27.45 19.59 5.47
N LEU A 697 -27.02 20.78 5.90
CA LEU A 697 -25.61 21.09 6.17
C LEU A 697 -25.48 21.45 7.66
N ASP A 698 -24.62 20.73 8.38
CA ASP A 698 -24.51 20.82 9.84
C ASP A 698 -25.91 20.63 10.52
N ASP A 699 -26.31 21.57 11.38
CA ASP A 699 -27.63 21.57 12.05
C ASP A 699 -28.69 22.42 11.32
N THR A 700 -28.38 22.92 10.12
CA THR A 700 -29.28 23.74 9.32
C THR A 700 -29.95 22.94 8.20
N ASN A 701 -31.27 22.99 8.13
CA ASN A 701 -32.04 22.55 6.96
C ASN A 701 -31.94 23.62 5.86
N LEU A 702 -31.74 23.20 4.61
CA LEU A 702 -31.43 24.07 3.46
C LEU A 702 -32.64 24.41 2.60
#